data_AF-A0A974RY72-F1
#
_entry.id   AF-A0A974RY72-F1
#
_cell.length_a   1.000
_cell.length_b   1.000
_cell.length_c   1.000
_cell.angle_alpha   90.00
_cell.angle_beta   90.00
_cell.angle_gamma   90.00
#
_symmetry.space_group_name_H-M   'P 1'
#
loop_
_entity.id
_entity.type
_entity.pdbx_description
1 polymer ?
#
loop_
_entity_poly.entity_id
_entity_poly.type
_entity_poly.pdbx_seq_one_letter_code
_entity_poly.pdbx_strand_id
1 'polypeptide(L)'
;MLKRIVLLSLLCISSISLVIAEEQPLYDFLQASNKVTLFTQGVTLPNDGVEHNQQNEVLKRITFANDIDEPSIAIHFKQATNLINQKALSLRIQNAMDWDLRLYVDIKDTSQTTLLRATIALPAGPAQNLLIPLKQTSGRVWGMREGLSSPWQKDNTRYLLPMSVVGKLDTSKIASITLSMAKPAIPQSILISNIKAIDSDAEYMAYHHLLDKYGQNNTVNWPDKITSDKQLQQVAQAEQAQLEDWLSHQLIQDKFGGLDAKPQFKATGYFRTEKHNGRWYLVSPEGHAFISLGINTVVPDQSQTYITGREFMFASLPEQNKPLANYYGHADTNSGNAAQGGRGIDKGQWYDFYQANMYRVHGKDVVKNWRERTINRFKAWGFNTIGNWSDKQLIAEKRLPYTMPILIKGDYASVPSGMDWWGFMPDTFDPKFTEAVERAVKLATKNRVNDPWLVGYFADNELSWGGLDNIPAAHYALAINSLSRNAESPAKQAFIKQLKNKYKDIDKLANAWGVAINAWQDIEQQGYRAPLPTAKYPAISEDYSIFLTNYADNYFKTVKEMIYKYDPNHLFLGNRFAVKLPEVITSCAKYCDVISFNTYTLLASQGYDTELVASLDRPIMISEFTFGSKTTGALWSGPVAVADDKVRADSYQQFVKNAFEDPHMVGVHWFQYIDQPLTGRLLDGENGNMGLVAITDVPFHQFIKQVRQANLAVAAWILNKL
;
A
#
# COMPACT_ATOMS: atom_id res chain seq x y z
N MET A 1 -86.13 8.63 -18.50
CA MET A 1 -86.95 9.28 -17.45
C MET A 1 -86.58 8.70 -16.09
N LEU A 2 -86.11 9.58 -15.18
CA LEU A 2 -86.37 9.64 -13.74
C LEU A 2 -86.40 8.32 -12.92
N LYS A 3 -85.78 8.17 -11.74
CA LYS A 3 -85.44 9.15 -10.70
C LYS A 3 -84.44 8.52 -9.72
N ARG A 4 -83.47 9.32 -9.28
CA ARG A 4 -82.64 9.10 -8.09
C ARG A 4 -83.49 9.25 -6.83
N ILE A 5 -83.30 8.38 -5.84
CA ILE A 5 -83.48 8.71 -4.42
C ILE A 5 -82.24 8.21 -3.67
N VAL A 6 -81.69 9.13 -2.88
CA VAL A 6 -80.49 9.05 -2.05
C VAL A 6 -80.89 8.49 -0.68
N LEU A 7 -80.08 7.59 -0.11
CA LEU A 7 -80.07 7.34 1.33
C LEU A 7 -78.63 7.45 1.85
N LEU A 8 -78.43 8.38 2.79
CA LEU A 8 -77.20 8.60 3.54
C LEU A 8 -76.87 7.37 4.40
N SER A 9 -75.60 6.97 4.39
CA SER A 9 -74.97 6.28 5.52
C SER A 9 -73.58 6.89 5.75
N LEU A 10 -73.43 7.57 6.89
CA LEU A 10 -72.13 8.02 7.39
C LEU A 10 -71.33 6.79 7.82
N LEU A 11 -70.21 6.53 7.15
CA LEU A 11 -69.14 5.66 7.64
C LEU A 11 -67.93 6.55 7.94
N CYS A 12 -67.70 6.80 9.23
CA CYS A 12 -66.46 7.37 9.73
C CYS A 12 -65.31 6.41 9.44
N ILE A 13 -64.52 6.71 8.41
CA ILE A 13 -63.22 6.08 8.19
C ILE A 13 -62.26 6.74 9.17
N SER A 14 -61.97 6.05 10.26
CA SER A 14 -60.85 6.38 11.15
C SER A 14 -59.56 6.05 10.41
N SER A 15 -58.79 7.07 10.08
CA SER A 15 -57.41 6.96 9.62
C SER A 15 -56.56 6.35 10.73
N ILE A 16 -56.25 5.06 10.61
CA ILE A 16 -55.22 4.41 11.43
C ILE A 16 -53.88 4.93 10.89
N SER A 17 -53.38 6.00 11.49
CA SER A 17 -51.97 6.37 11.37
C SER A 17 -51.15 5.23 11.94
N LEU A 18 -50.39 4.51 11.11
CA LEU A 18 -49.31 3.65 11.57
C LEU A 18 -48.29 4.55 12.28
N VAL A 19 -48.36 4.61 13.60
CA VAL A 19 -47.25 5.11 14.41
C VAL A 19 -46.18 4.04 14.32
N ILE A 20 -45.17 4.27 13.47
CA ILE A 20 -43.90 3.55 13.56
C ILE A 20 -43.36 3.92 14.94
N ALA A 21 -43.33 2.95 15.86
CA ALA A 21 -42.71 3.15 17.15
C ALA A 21 -41.22 3.49 16.91
N GLU A 22 -40.82 4.74 17.16
CA GLU A 22 -39.40 5.08 17.18
C GLU A 22 -38.70 4.21 18.23
N GLU A 23 -37.74 3.40 17.79
CA GLU A 23 -36.92 2.61 18.69
C GLU A 23 -36.25 3.53 19.72
N GLN A 24 -36.53 3.27 21.00
CA GLN A 24 -35.99 4.04 22.11
C GLN A 24 -34.46 3.94 22.13
N PRO A 25 -33.73 5.06 22.32
CA PRO A 25 -32.27 5.03 22.37
C PRO A 25 -31.79 4.19 23.56
N LEU A 26 -30.65 3.50 23.38
CA LEU A 26 -29.94 2.85 24.48
C LEU A 26 -29.47 3.89 25.50
N TYR A 27 -29.04 5.05 25.00
CA TYR A 27 -28.68 6.20 25.81
C TYR A 27 -28.86 7.49 25.02
N ASP A 28 -29.37 8.53 25.70
CA ASP A 28 -29.52 9.88 25.19
C ASP A 28 -28.66 10.82 26.05
N PHE A 29 -27.76 11.57 25.42
CA PHE A 29 -26.86 12.50 26.10
C PHE A 29 -27.52 13.86 26.41
N LEU A 30 -28.67 14.14 25.79
CA LEU A 30 -29.46 15.35 26.02
C LEU A 30 -30.44 15.17 27.18
N GLN A 31 -30.84 13.92 27.47
CA GLN A 31 -31.78 13.58 28.52
C GLN A 31 -31.20 12.52 29.46
N ALA A 32 -31.01 12.88 30.73
CA ALA A 32 -30.50 11.94 31.73
C ALA A 32 -31.40 10.69 31.83
N SER A 33 -30.80 9.50 31.66
CA SER A 33 -31.50 8.23 31.78
C SER A 33 -31.19 7.54 33.11
N ASN A 34 -32.24 7.16 33.84
CA ASN A 34 -32.09 6.38 35.07
C ASN A 34 -31.68 4.91 34.84
N LYS A 35 -31.63 4.46 33.57
CA LYS A 35 -31.29 3.06 33.21
C LYS A 35 -29.79 2.80 33.13
N VAL A 36 -28.97 3.84 33.09
CA VAL A 36 -27.52 3.74 33.00
C VAL A 36 -26.83 4.48 34.14
N THR A 37 -25.55 4.20 34.33
CA THR A 37 -24.61 4.97 35.14
C THR A 37 -23.44 5.38 34.25
N LEU A 38 -23.06 6.64 34.29
CA LEU A 38 -21.88 7.14 33.57
C LEU A 38 -20.66 7.10 34.47
N PHE A 39 -19.55 6.62 33.93
CA PHE A 39 -18.23 6.74 34.52
C PHE A 39 -17.35 7.56 33.59
N THR A 40 -16.66 8.57 34.11
CA THR A 40 -15.75 9.40 33.33
C THR A 40 -14.34 9.35 33.91
N GLN A 41 -13.35 9.38 33.04
CA GLN A 41 -11.94 9.52 33.40
C GLN A 41 -11.31 10.50 32.41
N GLY A 42 -10.80 11.64 32.88
CA GLY A 42 -10.23 12.65 31.97
C GLY A 42 -11.22 13.19 30.94
N VAL A 43 -12.53 13.19 31.26
CA VAL A 43 -13.60 13.67 30.36
C VAL A 43 -14.45 14.70 31.08
N THR A 44 -14.72 15.81 30.41
CA THR A 44 -15.65 16.86 30.85
C THR A 44 -16.96 16.79 30.06
N LEU A 45 -18.08 16.76 30.79
CA LEU A 45 -19.45 16.78 30.26
C LEU A 45 -20.21 17.94 30.91
N PRO A 46 -20.28 19.15 30.31
CA PRO A 46 -20.88 20.31 30.96
C PRO A 46 -22.39 20.14 31.11
N ASN A 47 -22.97 20.50 32.26
CA ASN A 47 -24.43 20.38 32.50
C ASN A 47 -25.25 21.16 31.46
N ASP A 48 -24.82 22.38 31.12
CA ASP A 48 -25.45 23.23 30.09
C ASP A 48 -24.77 23.12 28.71
N GLY A 49 -23.88 22.13 28.53
CA GLY A 49 -23.03 21.96 27.33
C GLY A 49 -23.75 21.41 26.10
N VAL A 50 -24.96 21.90 25.86
CA VAL A 50 -25.75 21.61 24.67
C VAL A 50 -25.41 22.67 23.62
N GLU A 51 -25.08 22.22 22.42
CA GLU A 51 -24.70 23.07 21.30
C GLU A 51 -25.61 22.85 20.11
N HIS A 52 -25.92 23.95 19.43
CA HIS A 52 -26.54 23.92 18.13
C HIS A 52 -25.43 23.87 17.10
N ASN A 53 -25.38 22.79 16.31
CA ASN A 53 -24.47 22.74 15.18
C ASN A 53 -24.95 23.67 14.05
N GLN A 54 -24.21 23.71 12.94
CA GLN A 54 -24.54 24.55 11.79
C GLN A 54 -25.91 24.20 11.16
N GLN A 55 -26.43 22.99 11.38
CA GLN A 55 -27.75 22.54 10.95
C GLN A 55 -28.83 22.78 12.02
N ASN A 56 -28.52 23.52 13.10
CA ASN A 56 -29.37 23.76 14.25
C ASN A 56 -29.78 22.49 15.01
N GLU A 57 -29.03 21.39 14.84
CA GLU A 57 -29.21 20.16 15.61
C GLU A 57 -28.58 20.33 16.99
N VAL A 58 -29.32 19.88 18.00
CA VAL A 58 -28.97 19.96 19.41
C VAL A 58 -28.10 18.76 19.77
N LEU A 59 -26.84 18.98 20.12
CA LEU A 59 -25.87 17.93 20.47
C LEU A 59 -25.17 18.26 21.80
N LYS A 60 -24.66 17.24 22.49
CA LYS A 60 -23.91 17.39 23.74
C LYS A 60 -22.40 17.40 23.49
N ARG A 61 -21.68 18.41 23.99
CA ARG A 61 -20.20 18.40 23.93
C ARG A 61 -19.61 17.45 24.96
N ILE A 62 -18.64 16.66 24.51
CA ILE A 62 -17.75 15.85 25.35
C ILE A 62 -16.31 16.28 25.04
N THR A 63 -15.54 16.64 26.06
CA THR A 63 -14.13 17.03 25.92
C THR A 63 -13.23 16.01 26.62
N PHE A 64 -12.33 15.39 25.85
CA PHE A 64 -11.31 14.44 26.30
C PHE A 64 -10.03 15.20 26.62
N ALA A 65 -9.51 15.05 27.83
CA ALA A 65 -8.30 15.72 28.32
C ALA A 65 -7.02 15.05 27.78
N ASN A 66 -5.92 15.78 27.77
CA ASN A 66 -4.61 15.33 27.26
C ASN A 66 -3.62 14.90 28.35
N ASP A 67 -4.01 15.00 29.62
CA ASP A 67 -3.21 14.62 30.80
C ASP A 67 -3.45 13.17 31.25
N ILE A 68 -4.37 12.46 30.60
CA ILE A 68 -4.67 11.04 30.83
C ILE A 68 -4.31 10.24 29.57
N ASP A 69 -3.73 9.05 29.73
CA ASP A 69 -3.32 8.20 28.60
C ASP A 69 -4.52 7.66 27.79
N GLU A 70 -5.67 7.42 28.43
CA GLU A 70 -6.91 7.00 27.76
C GLU A 70 -8.13 7.70 28.39
N PRO A 71 -8.33 9.02 28.15
CA PRO A 71 -9.55 9.70 28.60
C PRO A 71 -10.77 8.99 28.02
N SER A 72 -11.77 8.74 28.86
CA SER A 72 -12.92 7.92 28.50
C SER A 72 -14.21 8.31 29.21
N ILE A 73 -15.33 7.99 28.56
CA ILE A 73 -16.67 8.01 29.13
C ILE A 73 -17.34 6.65 28.87
N ALA A 74 -17.67 5.96 29.96
CA ALA A 74 -18.28 4.65 29.94
C ALA A 74 -19.75 4.72 30.37
N ILE A 75 -20.63 4.18 29.54
CA ILE A 75 -22.07 4.05 29.77
C ILE A 75 -22.30 2.63 30.26
N HIS A 76 -22.54 2.45 31.56
CA HIS A 76 -22.82 1.16 32.16
C HIS A 76 -24.32 0.96 32.30
N PHE A 77 -24.85 -0.11 31.73
CA PHE A 77 -26.25 -0.46 31.88
C PHE A 77 -26.49 -1.07 33.27
N LYS A 78 -27.48 -0.56 34.01
CA LYS A 78 -27.82 -1.12 35.35
C LYS A 78 -28.34 -2.56 35.26
N GLN A 79 -28.95 -2.90 34.12
CA GLN A 79 -29.29 -4.27 33.73
C GLN A 79 -28.71 -4.51 32.35
N ALA A 80 -28.13 -5.69 32.12
CA ALA A 80 -27.53 -6.01 30.83
C ALA A 80 -28.57 -5.89 29.69
N THR A 81 -28.14 -5.29 28.59
CA THR A 81 -28.99 -5.07 27.41
C THR A 81 -28.85 -6.26 26.45
N ASN A 82 -29.98 -6.82 26.01
CA ASN A 82 -30.01 -7.87 24.99
C ASN A 82 -30.14 -7.24 23.61
N LEU A 83 -29.10 -7.42 22.78
CA LEU A 83 -28.97 -6.94 21.41
C LEU A 83 -28.87 -8.09 20.38
N ILE A 84 -29.40 -9.29 20.69
CA ILE A 84 -29.24 -10.47 19.83
C ILE A 84 -29.86 -10.30 18.43
N ASN A 85 -30.88 -9.45 18.32
CA ASN A 85 -31.59 -9.19 17.06
C ASN A 85 -31.07 -7.93 16.35
N GLN A 86 -29.99 -7.33 16.84
CA GLN A 86 -29.43 -6.10 16.30
C GLN A 86 -28.08 -6.40 15.67
N LYS A 87 -27.79 -5.71 14.57
CA LYS A 87 -26.58 -5.93 13.77
C LYS A 87 -25.52 -4.86 14.00
N ALA A 88 -25.93 -3.67 14.44
CA ALA A 88 -25.03 -2.55 14.69
C ALA A 88 -25.53 -1.63 15.81
N LEU A 89 -24.64 -0.79 16.31
CA LEU A 89 -24.98 0.44 17.03
C LEU A 89 -24.95 1.63 16.05
N SER A 90 -25.83 2.60 16.26
CA SER A 90 -25.78 3.90 15.59
C SER A 90 -25.52 4.98 16.62
N LEU A 91 -24.46 5.76 16.43
CA LEU A 91 -24.11 6.92 17.24
C LEU A 91 -24.26 8.18 16.40
N ARG A 92 -25.13 9.10 16.81
CA ARG A 92 -25.24 10.41 16.17
C ARG A 92 -24.16 11.33 16.72
N ILE A 93 -23.11 11.54 15.93
CA ILE A 93 -21.83 12.13 16.37
C ILE A 93 -21.32 13.18 15.39
N GLN A 94 -20.60 14.18 15.90
CA GLN A 94 -19.91 15.20 15.15
C GLN A 94 -18.51 15.43 15.73
N ASN A 95 -17.53 15.66 14.87
CA ASN A 95 -16.24 16.17 15.28
C ASN A 95 -16.36 17.66 15.63
N ALA A 96 -15.92 18.07 16.81
CA ALA A 96 -15.96 19.46 17.23
C ALA A 96 -14.61 20.19 17.04
N MET A 97 -13.70 19.59 16.28
CA MET A 97 -12.38 20.09 15.93
C MET A 97 -12.27 20.31 14.42
N ASP A 98 -11.32 21.15 14.01
CA ASP A 98 -11.05 21.46 12.60
C ASP A 98 -10.14 20.42 11.90
N TRP A 99 -9.81 19.33 12.60
CA TRP A 99 -8.97 18.24 12.11
C TRP A 99 -9.56 16.88 12.49
N ASP A 100 -9.19 15.84 11.75
CA ASP A 100 -9.69 14.48 11.97
C ASP A 100 -9.27 13.92 13.33
N LEU A 101 -10.20 13.24 14.01
CA LEU A 101 -9.94 12.60 15.30
C LEU A 101 -9.85 11.08 15.15
N ARG A 102 -9.08 10.46 16.04
CA ARG A 102 -9.11 9.01 16.25
C ARG A 102 -9.86 8.71 17.55
N LEU A 103 -11.02 8.05 17.42
CA LEU A 103 -11.87 7.65 18.53
C LEU A 103 -11.92 6.12 18.62
N TYR A 104 -12.01 5.60 19.84
CA TYR A 104 -12.29 4.19 20.09
C TYR A 104 -13.66 4.04 20.73
N VAL A 105 -14.38 2.98 20.33
CA VAL A 105 -15.63 2.57 20.99
C VAL A 105 -15.51 1.12 21.41
N ASP A 106 -15.55 0.90 22.71
CA ASP A 106 -15.49 -0.42 23.33
C ASP A 106 -16.88 -0.86 23.76
N ILE A 107 -17.29 -2.06 23.33
CA ILE A 107 -18.55 -2.70 23.71
C ILE A 107 -18.21 -3.96 24.49
N LYS A 108 -18.60 -4.00 25.77
CA LYS A 108 -18.31 -5.14 26.67
C LYS A 108 -19.60 -5.82 27.09
N ASP A 109 -19.55 -7.14 27.19
CA ASP A 109 -20.61 -7.93 27.81
C ASP A 109 -20.37 -8.12 29.32
N THR A 110 -21.32 -8.76 29.99
CA THR A 110 -21.29 -9.00 31.45
C THR A 110 -20.11 -9.82 31.94
N SER A 111 -19.44 -10.60 31.08
CA SER A 111 -18.22 -11.31 31.48
C SER A 111 -17.05 -10.36 31.71
N GLN A 112 -17.08 -9.17 31.10
CA GLN A 112 -16.01 -8.18 31.03
C GLN A 112 -14.69 -8.69 30.39
N THR A 113 -14.63 -9.97 29.99
CA THR A 113 -13.47 -10.60 29.34
C THR A 113 -13.56 -10.55 27.81
N THR A 114 -14.78 -10.44 27.27
CA THR A 114 -15.08 -10.29 25.85
C THR A 114 -15.43 -8.84 25.51
N LEU A 115 -14.78 -8.33 24.47
CA LEU A 115 -14.81 -6.95 24.02
C LEU A 115 -14.87 -6.92 22.49
N LEU A 116 -15.74 -6.07 21.93
CA LEU A 116 -15.53 -5.50 20.59
C LEU A 116 -14.98 -4.09 20.73
N ARG A 117 -13.83 -3.83 20.11
CA ARG A 117 -13.23 -2.50 20.00
C ARG A 117 -13.35 -2.01 18.57
N ALA A 118 -14.08 -0.93 18.35
CA ALA A 118 -14.15 -0.21 17.10
C ALA A 118 -13.12 0.92 17.08
N THR A 119 -12.37 1.05 15.98
CA THR A 119 -11.47 2.18 15.73
C THR A 119 -12.07 3.08 14.67
N ILE A 120 -12.23 4.36 14.97
CA ILE A 120 -12.93 5.34 14.13
C ILE A 120 -11.97 6.44 13.73
N ALA A 121 -11.86 6.71 12.43
CA ALA A 121 -11.40 7.99 11.92
C ALA A 121 -12.62 8.90 11.78
N LEU A 122 -12.78 9.85 12.70
CA LEU A 122 -13.91 10.78 12.71
C LEU A 122 -13.47 12.07 12.03
N PRO A 123 -13.91 12.33 10.77
CA PRO A 123 -13.46 13.50 10.04
C PRO A 123 -14.06 14.78 10.61
N ALA A 124 -13.36 15.90 10.40
CA ALA A 124 -13.96 17.22 10.61
C ALA A 124 -15.21 17.41 9.75
N GLY A 125 -16.21 18.15 10.25
CA GLY A 125 -17.42 18.50 9.50
C GLY A 125 -18.74 18.24 10.24
N PRO A 126 -19.85 18.05 9.50
CA PRO A 126 -21.19 18.02 10.08
C PRO A 126 -21.48 16.69 10.81
N ALA A 127 -22.54 16.70 11.62
CA ALA A 127 -23.00 15.52 12.33
C ALA A 127 -23.41 14.37 11.40
N GLN A 128 -23.09 13.15 11.81
CA GLN A 128 -23.28 11.91 11.04
C GLN A 128 -23.66 10.74 11.94
N ASN A 129 -24.23 9.70 11.34
CA ASN A 129 -24.55 8.45 12.01
C ASN A 129 -23.38 7.47 11.87
N LEU A 130 -22.58 7.33 12.93
CA LEU A 130 -21.55 6.31 13.01
C LEU A 130 -22.20 4.96 13.27
N LEU A 131 -22.09 4.04 12.31
CA LEU A 131 -22.64 2.69 12.39
C LEU A 131 -21.54 1.70 12.78
N ILE A 132 -21.64 1.12 13.98
CA ILE A 132 -20.65 0.18 14.52
C ILE A 132 -21.22 -1.24 14.47
N PRO A 133 -20.74 -2.11 13.56
CA PRO A 133 -21.15 -3.51 13.52
C PRO A 133 -20.92 -4.22 14.87
N LEU A 134 -21.89 -5.04 15.31
CA LEU A 134 -21.78 -5.88 16.51
C LEU A 134 -21.05 -7.21 16.25
N LYS A 135 -20.10 -7.19 15.30
CA LYS A 135 -19.24 -8.31 14.93
C LYS A 135 -17.87 -7.76 14.50
N GLN A 136 -16.83 -8.59 14.57
CA GLN A 136 -15.53 -8.24 14.02
C GLN A 136 -15.63 -8.01 12.51
N THR A 137 -15.08 -6.90 12.03
CA THR A 137 -14.99 -6.61 10.60
C THR A 137 -13.94 -5.52 10.29
N SER A 138 -13.46 -5.49 9.06
CA SER A 138 -12.62 -4.43 8.49
C SER A 138 -12.62 -4.51 6.97
N GLY A 139 -12.01 -3.52 6.29
CA GLY A 139 -11.74 -3.62 4.85
C GLY A 139 -10.98 -4.90 4.47
N ARG A 140 -10.05 -5.35 5.34
CA ARG A 140 -9.26 -6.58 5.12
C ARG A 140 -10.14 -7.82 5.07
N VAL A 141 -11.17 -7.93 5.92
CA VAL A 141 -12.11 -9.06 5.88
C VAL A 141 -12.80 -9.14 4.51
N TRP A 142 -13.06 -8.00 3.88
CA TRP A 142 -13.59 -7.92 2.51
C TRP A 142 -12.53 -8.02 1.41
N GLY A 143 -11.29 -8.38 1.72
CA GLY A 143 -10.19 -8.50 0.77
C GLY A 143 -9.58 -7.18 0.30
N MET A 144 -9.85 -6.07 0.99
CA MET A 144 -9.34 -4.73 0.66
C MET A 144 -8.26 -4.28 1.65
N ARG A 145 -7.26 -3.52 1.18
CA ARG A 145 -6.24 -2.88 2.03
C ARG A 145 -6.89 -1.89 2.98
N GLU A 146 -7.71 -0.98 2.45
CA GLU A 146 -8.58 -0.10 3.22
C GLU A 146 -10.04 -0.24 2.79
N GLY A 147 -10.95 -0.23 3.77
CA GLY A 147 -12.39 -0.16 3.52
C GLY A 147 -12.88 1.27 3.41
N LEU A 148 -14.20 1.45 3.34
CA LEU A 148 -14.81 2.79 3.34
C LEU A 148 -14.61 3.45 4.72
N SER A 149 -13.72 4.45 4.76
CA SER A 149 -13.41 5.23 5.96
C SER A 149 -13.93 6.66 5.89
N SER A 150 -14.38 7.10 4.72
CA SER A 150 -15.02 8.40 4.52
C SER A 150 -16.53 8.31 4.73
N PRO A 151 -17.17 9.40 5.20
CA PRO A 151 -18.62 9.44 5.30
C PRO A 151 -19.29 9.30 3.95
N TRP A 152 -20.43 8.59 3.90
CA TRP A 152 -21.28 8.51 2.72
C TRP A 152 -22.67 9.06 3.00
N GLN A 153 -23.43 9.35 1.94
CA GLN A 153 -24.80 9.82 2.04
C GLN A 153 -25.78 8.79 1.48
N LYS A 154 -26.91 8.63 2.15
CA LYS A 154 -28.08 7.89 1.68
C LYS A 154 -29.34 8.57 2.20
N ASP A 155 -30.30 8.88 1.32
CA ASP A 155 -31.57 9.54 1.65
C ASP A 155 -31.37 10.82 2.49
N ASN A 156 -30.45 11.71 2.05
CA ASN A 156 -30.00 12.92 2.76
C ASN A 156 -29.41 12.70 4.16
N THR A 157 -29.19 11.45 4.55
CA THR A 157 -28.58 11.09 5.83
C THR A 157 -27.11 10.76 5.63
N ARG A 158 -26.24 11.35 6.46
CA ARG A 158 -24.80 11.13 6.46
C ARG A 158 -24.44 9.99 7.41
N TYR A 159 -23.67 9.02 6.94
CA TYR A 159 -23.23 7.85 7.70
C TYR A 159 -21.71 7.73 7.71
N LEU A 160 -21.17 7.02 8.70
CA LEU A 160 -19.76 6.66 8.81
C LEU A 160 -19.62 5.23 9.32
N LEU A 161 -18.61 4.51 8.83
CA LEU A 161 -18.19 3.21 9.37
C LEU A 161 -16.90 3.38 10.19
N PRO A 162 -16.69 2.54 11.22
CA PRO A 162 -15.37 2.39 11.82
C PRO A 162 -14.37 1.84 10.79
N MET A 163 -13.11 2.22 10.92
CA MET A 163 -12.01 1.67 10.10
C MET A 163 -11.84 0.16 10.34
N SER A 164 -12.07 -0.28 11.58
CA SER A 164 -12.09 -1.69 11.97
C SER A 164 -12.90 -1.88 13.25
N VAL A 165 -13.45 -3.08 13.40
CA VAL A 165 -14.02 -3.60 14.64
C VAL A 165 -13.32 -4.93 14.92
N VAL A 166 -12.69 -5.07 16.08
CA VAL A 166 -11.91 -6.26 16.44
C VAL A 166 -12.38 -6.84 17.77
N GLY A 167 -12.28 -8.16 17.92
CA GLY A 167 -12.61 -8.88 19.15
C GLY A 167 -13.87 -9.73 19.05
N LYS A 168 -14.47 -10.06 20.20
CA LYS A 168 -15.65 -10.95 20.31
C LYS A 168 -16.61 -10.40 21.36
N LEU A 169 -17.91 -10.59 21.14
CA LEU A 169 -18.95 -10.07 22.02
C LEU A 169 -20.13 -11.04 22.08
N ASP A 170 -20.69 -11.26 23.27
CA ASP A 170 -22.00 -11.87 23.45
C ASP A 170 -23.08 -10.79 23.43
N THR A 171 -23.78 -10.67 22.30
CA THR A 171 -24.80 -9.63 22.10
C THR A 171 -26.03 -9.80 22.99
N SER A 172 -26.23 -10.94 23.64
CA SER A 172 -27.40 -11.16 24.52
C SER A 172 -27.29 -10.44 25.87
N LYS A 173 -26.10 -9.98 26.26
CA LYS A 173 -25.82 -9.50 27.62
C LYS A 173 -24.82 -8.34 27.67
N ILE A 174 -25.06 -7.30 26.87
CA ILE A 174 -24.22 -6.09 26.82
C ILE A 174 -24.24 -5.36 28.16
N ALA A 175 -23.06 -5.10 28.73
CA ALA A 175 -22.90 -4.46 30.03
C ALA A 175 -22.50 -2.99 29.93
N SER A 176 -21.66 -2.63 28.96
CA SER A 176 -21.22 -1.24 28.80
C SER A 176 -20.81 -0.87 27.38
N ILE A 177 -20.86 0.43 27.10
CA ILE A 177 -20.31 1.07 25.89
C ILE A 177 -19.39 2.20 26.36
N THR A 178 -18.14 2.21 25.91
CA THR A 178 -17.14 3.21 26.31
C THR A 178 -16.59 3.94 25.10
N LEU A 179 -16.58 5.27 25.13
CA LEU A 179 -15.89 6.09 24.14
C LEU A 179 -14.56 6.54 24.75
N SER A 180 -13.45 6.39 24.01
CA SER A 180 -12.12 6.82 24.47
C SER A 180 -11.23 7.36 23.35
N MET A 181 -10.18 8.09 23.74
CA MET A 181 -9.09 8.50 22.85
C MET A 181 -7.76 8.04 23.42
N ALA A 182 -6.80 7.65 22.57
CA ALA A 182 -5.46 7.29 23.02
C ALA A 182 -4.57 8.54 23.08
N LYS A 183 -4.28 9.00 24.31
CA LYS A 183 -3.34 10.07 24.66
C LYS A 183 -3.38 11.27 23.69
N PRO A 184 -4.51 11.99 23.62
CA PRO A 184 -4.63 13.12 22.71
C PRO A 184 -3.56 14.17 23.06
N ALA A 185 -2.92 14.79 22.06
CA ALA A 185 -1.83 15.76 22.30
C ALA A 185 -2.31 17.05 22.98
N ILE A 186 -3.54 17.45 22.67
CA ILE A 186 -4.27 18.57 23.25
C ILE A 186 -5.70 18.11 23.56
N PRO A 187 -6.44 18.82 24.43
CA PRO A 187 -7.84 18.48 24.66
C PRO A 187 -8.63 18.45 23.35
N GLN A 188 -9.41 17.39 23.14
CA GLN A 188 -10.18 17.16 21.92
C GLN A 188 -11.64 16.98 22.24
N SER A 189 -12.52 17.50 21.39
CA SER A 189 -13.96 17.48 21.64
C SER A 189 -14.75 16.81 20.51
N ILE A 190 -15.83 16.13 20.89
CA ILE A 190 -16.88 15.67 20.00
C ILE A 190 -18.22 16.28 20.43
N LEU A 191 -19.18 16.33 19.51
CA LEU A 191 -20.58 16.53 19.85
C LEU A 191 -21.34 15.21 19.61
N ILE A 192 -22.25 14.84 20.51
CA ILE A 192 -23.00 13.58 20.43
C ILE A 192 -24.43 13.76 20.94
N SER A 193 -25.42 13.09 20.36
CA SER A 193 -26.81 13.13 20.88
C SER A 193 -27.27 11.81 21.46
N ASN A 194 -27.25 10.71 20.71
CA ASN A 194 -27.77 9.43 21.20
C ASN A 194 -27.02 8.22 20.64
N ILE A 195 -27.21 7.10 21.34
CA ILE A 195 -26.80 5.76 20.93
C ILE A 195 -28.05 4.91 20.75
N LYS A 196 -28.20 4.31 19.57
CA LYS A 196 -29.29 3.38 19.23
C LYS A 196 -28.71 2.04 18.84
N ALA A 197 -29.46 0.96 19.05
CA ALA A 197 -29.19 -0.31 18.41
C ALA A 197 -30.05 -0.43 17.15
N ILE A 198 -29.53 -1.01 16.08
CA ILE A 198 -30.23 -1.14 14.79
C ILE A 198 -30.08 -2.56 14.22
N ASP A 199 -31.10 -3.06 13.52
CA ASP A 199 -31.07 -4.34 12.79
C ASP A 199 -30.56 -4.20 11.33
N SER A 200 -30.18 -2.99 10.92
CA SER A 200 -29.60 -2.79 9.58
C SER A 200 -28.15 -3.29 9.52
N ASP A 201 -27.82 -4.00 8.45
CA ASP A 201 -26.43 -4.40 8.18
C ASP A 201 -25.65 -3.18 7.67
N ALA A 202 -24.85 -2.59 8.55
CA ALA A 202 -24.09 -1.38 8.28
C ALA A 202 -23.08 -1.56 7.13
N GLU A 203 -22.50 -2.75 6.98
CA GLU A 203 -21.52 -3.03 5.92
C GLU A 203 -22.21 -3.18 4.57
N TYR A 204 -23.32 -3.91 4.55
CA TYR A 204 -24.16 -3.98 3.35
C TYR A 204 -24.59 -2.58 2.94
N MET A 205 -25.09 -1.75 3.86
CA MET A 205 -25.48 -0.37 3.56
C MET A 205 -24.35 0.48 2.97
N ALA A 206 -23.12 0.31 3.48
CA ALA A 206 -21.96 1.10 3.05
C ALA A 206 -21.39 0.64 1.70
N TYR A 207 -21.39 -0.67 1.45
CA TYR A 207 -20.73 -1.24 0.27
C TYR A 207 -21.69 -1.62 -0.85
N HIS A 208 -23.01 -1.62 -0.62
CA HIS A 208 -23.98 -1.97 -1.64
C HIS A 208 -23.84 -1.07 -2.88
N HIS A 209 -23.64 -1.69 -4.04
CA HIS A 209 -23.42 -1.01 -5.31
C HIS A 209 -22.26 0.01 -5.29
N LEU A 210 -21.23 -0.24 -4.48
CA LEU A 210 -20.01 0.58 -4.40
C LEU A 210 -19.33 0.74 -5.76
N LEU A 211 -19.36 -0.26 -6.64
CA LEU A 211 -18.73 -0.19 -7.97
C LEU A 211 -19.78 -0.02 -9.06
N ASP A 212 -19.53 0.90 -9.98
CA ASP A 212 -20.30 1.01 -11.22
C ASP A 212 -19.84 -0.03 -12.26
N LYS A 213 -20.48 -0.03 -13.44
CA LYS A 213 -20.17 -0.98 -14.52
C LYS A 213 -18.75 -0.85 -15.10
N TYR A 214 -18.05 0.24 -14.80
CA TYR A 214 -16.67 0.51 -15.22
C TYR A 214 -15.65 0.15 -14.13
N GLY A 215 -16.09 -0.27 -12.95
CA GLY A 215 -15.23 -0.55 -11.80
C GLY A 215 -14.85 0.71 -11.01
N GLN A 216 -15.49 1.85 -11.28
CA GLN A 216 -15.25 3.09 -10.56
C GLN A 216 -16.12 3.15 -9.29
N ASN A 217 -15.71 3.97 -8.32
CA ASN A 217 -16.52 4.22 -7.12
C ASN A 217 -17.83 4.91 -7.49
N ASN A 218 -18.95 4.24 -7.31
CA ASN A 218 -20.29 4.69 -7.65
C ASN A 218 -20.85 5.73 -6.67
N THR A 219 -20.26 5.84 -5.48
CA THR A 219 -20.74 6.73 -4.40
C THR A 219 -20.10 8.12 -4.39
N VAL A 220 -19.04 8.30 -5.19
CA VAL A 220 -18.29 9.56 -5.30
C VAL A 220 -18.40 10.08 -6.73
N ASN A 221 -18.51 11.39 -6.89
CA ASN A 221 -18.45 12.07 -8.19
C ASN A 221 -17.21 12.95 -8.27
N TRP A 222 -16.54 12.95 -9.42
CA TRP A 222 -15.41 13.83 -9.73
C TRP A 222 -15.51 14.29 -11.18
N PRO A 223 -14.86 15.41 -11.57
CA PRO A 223 -15.07 16.03 -12.88
C PRO A 223 -14.88 15.07 -14.07
N ASP A 224 -13.87 14.20 -14.00
CA ASP A 224 -13.49 13.32 -15.11
C ASP A 224 -14.07 11.89 -14.99
N LYS A 225 -15.08 11.67 -14.14
CA LYS A 225 -15.70 10.36 -13.97
C LYS A 225 -16.41 9.91 -15.26
N ILE A 226 -16.18 8.66 -15.66
CA ILE A 226 -16.82 8.08 -16.84
C ILE A 226 -18.23 7.62 -16.49
N THR A 227 -19.22 8.06 -17.26
CA THR A 227 -20.64 7.77 -17.04
C THR A 227 -21.28 7.02 -18.21
N SER A 228 -20.63 7.01 -19.39
CA SER A 228 -21.13 6.34 -20.59
C SER A 228 -20.02 5.84 -21.51
N ASP A 229 -20.32 4.82 -22.32
CA ASP A 229 -19.36 4.24 -23.27
C ASP A 229 -18.99 5.27 -24.34
N LYS A 230 -19.94 6.13 -24.73
CA LYS A 230 -19.71 7.25 -25.65
C LYS A 230 -18.71 8.25 -25.06
N GLN A 231 -18.86 8.64 -23.79
CA GLN A 231 -17.90 9.52 -23.11
C GLN A 231 -16.51 8.86 -23.08
N LEU A 232 -16.44 7.57 -22.72
CA LEU A 232 -15.18 6.84 -22.66
C LEU A 232 -14.44 6.82 -24.02
N GLN A 233 -15.18 6.58 -25.11
CA GLN A 233 -14.64 6.63 -26.48
C GLN A 233 -14.19 8.03 -26.88
N GLN A 234 -14.95 9.08 -26.55
CA GLN A 234 -14.60 10.47 -26.83
C GLN A 234 -13.32 10.89 -26.10
N VAL A 235 -13.17 10.50 -24.83
CA VAL A 235 -11.96 10.78 -24.05
C VAL A 235 -10.74 10.08 -24.64
N ALA A 236 -10.88 8.81 -25.06
CA ALA A 236 -9.79 8.08 -25.71
C ALA A 236 -9.38 8.71 -27.06
N GLN A 237 -10.34 9.21 -27.84
CA GLN A 237 -10.05 9.93 -29.09
C GLN A 237 -9.33 11.27 -28.83
N ALA A 238 -9.76 12.02 -27.83
CA ALA A 238 -9.10 13.27 -27.44
C ALA A 238 -7.66 13.03 -26.94
N GLU A 239 -7.44 11.96 -26.18
CA GLU A 239 -6.10 11.55 -25.77
C GLU A 239 -5.22 11.22 -26.98
N GLN A 240 -5.74 10.46 -27.96
CA GLN A 240 -4.96 10.10 -29.15
C GLN A 240 -4.45 11.34 -29.89
N ALA A 241 -5.30 12.34 -30.11
CA ALA A 241 -4.89 13.60 -30.73
C ALA A 241 -3.84 14.35 -29.90
N GLN A 242 -3.94 14.31 -28.56
CA GLN A 242 -2.94 14.91 -27.68
C GLN A 242 -1.60 14.16 -27.73
N LEU A 243 -1.61 12.83 -27.80
CA LEU A 243 -0.39 12.03 -27.92
C LEU A 243 0.34 12.37 -29.21
N GLU A 244 -0.38 12.51 -30.33
CA GLU A 244 0.19 12.92 -31.62
C GLU A 244 0.89 14.28 -31.54
N ASP A 245 0.26 15.28 -30.91
CA ASP A 245 0.87 16.59 -30.65
C ASP A 245 2.13 16.47 -29.77
N TRP A 246 2.05 15.75 -28.66
CA TRP A 246 3.17 15.64 -27.71
C TRP A 246 4.36 14.84 -28.25
N LEU A 247 4.12 13.86 -29.11
CA LEU A 247 5.16 13.10 -29.81
C LEU A 247 5.94 13.98 -30.81
N SER A 248 5.37 15.09 -31.27
CA SER A 248 6.09 16.06 -32.11
C SER A 248 7.04 16.98 -31.32
N HIS A 249 6.95 16.97 -29.98
CA HIS A 249 7.69 17.85 -29.07
C HIS A 249 8.61 17.07 -28.11
N GLN A 250 9.31 16.06 -28.62
CA GLN A 250 10.21 15.22 -27.82
C GLN A 250 11.63 15.77 -27.74
N LEU A 251 12.38 15.30 -26.74
CA LEU A 251 13.83 15.50 -26.69
C LEU A 251 14.49 14.77 -27.87
N ILE A 252 15.58 15.34 -28.39
CA ILE A 252 16.43 14.65 -29.35
C ILE A 252 17.19 13.56 -28.58
N GLN A 253 16.93 12.32 -28.94
CA GLN A 253 17.46 11.15 -28.28
C GLN A 253 17.94 10.14 -29.30
N ASP A 254 18.85 9.29 -28.87
CA ASP A 254 19.27 8.14 -29.63
C ASP A 254 18.18 7.05 -29.66
N LYS A 255 18.47 5.95 -30.38
CA LYS A 255 17.52 4.84 -30.53
C LYS A 255 17.04 4.26 -29.20
N PHE A 256 17.86 4.34 -28.16
CA PHE A 256 17.63 3.78 -26.83
C PHE A 256 17.19 4.84 -25.80
N GLY A 257 16.84 6.06 -26.23
CA GLY A 257 16.40 7.13 -25.33
C GLY A 257 17.52 7.84 -24.58
N GLY A 258 18.79 7.61 -24.96
CA GLY A 258 19.93 8.40 -24.49
C GLY A 258 19.89 9.81 -25.06
N LEU A 259 20.29 10.80 -24.27
CA LEU A 259 20.23 12.21 -24.65
C LEU A 259 21.30 12.50 -25.71
N ASP A 260 20.89 13.04 -26.86
CA ASP A 260 21.81 13.53 -27.90
C ASP A 260 22.38 14.90 -27.51
N ALA A 261 23.15 14.90 -26.42
CA ALA A 261 23.78 16.06 -25.82
C ALA A 261 25.07 15.63 -25.12
N LYS A 262 25.95 16.58 -24.80
CA LYS A 262 27.11 16.29 -23.95
C LYS A 262 26.64 15.99 -22.51
N PRO A 263 27.32 15.11 -21.77
CA PRO A 263 28.52 14.35 -22.15
C PRO A 263 28.21 13.17 -23.09
N GLN A 264 29.19 12.88 -23.94
CA GLN A 264 29.20 11.74 -24.86
C GLN A 264 30.25 10.74 -24.39
N PHE A 265 29.93 9.46 -24.46
CA PHE A 265 30.73 8.37 -23.93
C PHE A 265 31.07 7.34 -25.00
N LYS A 266 31.93 6.39 -24.67
CA LYS A 266 32.20 5.24 -25.55
C LYS A 266 30.95 4.38 -25.70
N ALA A 267 30.50 4.20 -26.94
CA ALA A 267 29.49 3.21 -27.32
C ALA A 267 30.03 1.78 -27.11
N THR A 268 29.26 0.94 -26.43
CA THR A 268 29.64 -0.46 -26.15
C THR A 268 28.63 -1.49 -26.66
N GLY A 269 27.49 -1.02 -27.19
CA GLY A 269 26.39 -1.89 -27.59
C GLY A 269 25.47 -2.32 -26.44
N TYR A 270 25.77 -1.96 -25.19
CA TYR A 270 24.97 -2.27 -24.01
C TYR A 270 24.88 -1.07 -23.06
N PHE A 271 23.86 -1.09 -22.21
CA PHE A 271 23.77 -0.14 -21.10
C PHE A 271 24.90 -0.39 -20.09
N ARG A 272 25.50 0.69 -19.59
CA ARG A 272 26.54 0.64 -18.56
C ARG A 272 26.49 1.86 -17.67
N THR A 273 27.32 1.91 -16.63
CA THR A 273 27.46 3.09 -15.76
C THR A 273 28.77 3.82 -16.06
N GLU A 274 28.77 5.15 -15.94
CA GLU A 274 30.00 5.95 -15.99
C GLU A 274 29.84 7.22 -15.16
N LYS A 275 30.92 7.64 -14.49
CA LYS A 275 30.98 8.91 -13.76
C LYS A 275 31.69 9.96 -14.60
N HIS A 276 31.05 11.12 -14.79
CA HIS A 276 31.61 12.26 -15.51
C HIS A 276 31.39 13.54 -14.70
N ASN A 277 32.45 14.33 -14.50
CA ASN A 277 32.44 15.58 -13.73
C ASN A 277 31.69 15.48 -12.39
N GLY A 278 31.95 14.41 -11.64
CA GLY A 278 31.35 14.20 -10.32
C GLY A 278 29.95 13.59 -10.34
N ARG A 279 29.29 13.44 -11.49
CA ARG A 279 27.94 12.83 -11.63
C ARG A 279 27.99 11.46 -12.29
N TRP A 280 27.22 10.52 -11.75
CA TRP A 280 26.96 9.24 -12.37
C TRP A 280 25.87 9.32 -13.43
N TYR A 281 26.08 8.58 -14.51
CA TYR A 281 25.12 8.39 -15.59
C TYR A 281 24.96 6.89 -15.87
N LEU A 282 23.77 6.49 -16.32
CA LEU A 282 23.72 5.36 -17.23
C LEU A 282 24.22 5.85 -18.61
N VAL A 283 24.79 4.95 -19.39
CA VAL A 283 25.23 5.22 -20.76
C VAL A 283 24.47 4.26 -21.66
N SER A 284 23.84 4.80 -22.70
CA SER A 284 23.11 4.00 -23.68
C SER A 284 24.07 3.12 -24.50
N PRO A 285 23.55 2.09 -25.21
CA PRO A 285 24.34 1.30 -26.16
C PRO A 285 25.14 2.12 -27.19
N GLU A 286 24.61 3.28 -27.60
CA GLU A 286 25.23 4.20 -28.58
C GLU A 286 26.17 5.23 -27.94
N GLY A 287 26.37 5.19 -26.61
CA GLY A 287 27.32 6.06 -25.91
C GLY A 287 26.73 7.37 -25.38
N HIS A 288 25.42 7.55 -25.42
CA HIS A 288 24.78 8.76 -24.92
C HIS A 288 24.49 8.70 -23.42
N ALA A 289 24.52 9.87 -22.76
CA ALA A 289 24.05 9.98 -21.38
C ALA A 289 22.59 9.54 -21.27
N PHE A 290 22.30 8.60 -20.38
CA PHE A 290 20.97 8.05 -20.16
C PHE A 290 20.56 8.23 -18.70
N ILE A 291 19.32 8.67 -18.51
CA ILE A 291 18.66 8.72 -17.21
C ILE A 291 17.39 7.88 -17.33
N SER A 292 17.25 6.88 -16.46
CA SER A 292 16.13 5.96 -16.54
C SER A 292 14.90 6.55 -15.85
N LEU A 293 13.96 7.08 -16.64
CA LEU A 293 12.64 7.49 -16.18
C LEU A 293 11.66 6.39 -16.55
N GLY A 294 11.21 5.63 -15.55
CA GLY A 294 10.45 4.41 -15.77
C GLY A 294 9.11 4.32 -15.07
N ILE A 295 8.34 3.31 -15.48
CA ILE A 295 7.04 2.97 -14.88
C ILE A 295 7.03 1.45 -14.64
N ASN A 296 6.74 1.04 -13.41
CA ASN A 296 6.60 -0.38 -13.04
C ASN A 296 5.19 -0.91 -13.32
N THR A 297 5.10 -2.24 -13.37
CA THR A 297 3.87 -3.03 -13.54
C THR A 297 3.00 -2.57 -14.71
N VAL A 298 3.66 -2.35 -15.87
CA VAL A 298 2.99 -1.95 -17.10
C VAL A 298 2.41 -3.20 -17.75
N VAL A 299 1.25 -3.62 -17.25
CA VAL A 299 0.53 -4.82 -17.69
C VAL A 299 -0.94 -4.51 -17.92
N PRO A 300 -1.63 -5.22 -18.82
CA PRO A 300 -3.03 -4.95 -19.12
C PRO A 300 -4.00 -5.55 -18.10
N ASP A 301 -3.54 -6.33 -17.12
CA ASP A 301 -4.38 -7.24 -16.32
C ASP A 301 -4.18 -7.10 -14.80
N GLN A 302 -3.52 -6.04 -14.31
CA GLN A 302 -3.30 -5.82 -12.87
C GLN A 302 -4.56 -5.34 -12.11
N SER A 303 -5.70 -5.26 -12.80
CA SER A 303 -6.94 -4.67 -12.29
C SER A 303 -7.96 -5.69 -11.77
N GLN A 304 -7.59 -6.97 -11.81
CA GLN A 304 -8.45 -8.08 -11.39
C GLN A 304 -8.81 -7.96 -9.91
N THR A 305 -10.10 -8.11 -9.62
CA THR A 305 -10.65 -8.08 -8.24
C THR A 305 -11.66 -9.19 -8.03
N TYR A 306 -11.66 -9.82 -6.86
CA TYR A 306 -12.57 -10.92 -6.53
C TYR A 306 -14.05 -10.46 -6.49
N ILE A 307 -14.95 -11.23 -7.07
CA ILE A 307 -16.39 -10.98 -6.99
C ILE A 307 -17.08 -11.93 -6.01
N THR A 308 -16.55 -13.15 -5.84
CA THR A 308 -17.13 -14.17 -4.97
C THR A 308 -17.31 -13.66 -3.55
N GLY A 309 -18.55 -13.72 -3.05
CA GLY A 309 -18.92 -13.26 -1.71
C GLY A 309 -19.02 -11.74 -1.57
N ARG A 310 -18.84 -10.99 -2.66
CA ARG A 310 -18.88 -9.53 -2.72
C ARG A 310 -19.81 -9.02 -3.82
N GLU A 311 -20.66 -9.86 -4.38
CA GLU A 311 -21.51 -9.56 -5.55
C GLU A 311 -22.37 -8.31 -5.32
N PHE A 312 -22.86 -8.12 -4.09
CA PHE A 312 -23.65 -6.96 -3.69
C PHE A 312 -22.90 -5.62 -3.80
N MET A 313 -21.56 -5.64 -3.84
CA MET A 313 -20.75 -4.43 -4.02
C MET A 313 -20.79 -3.90 -5.46
N PHE A 314 -21.16 -4.72 -6.43
CA PHE A 314 -21.12 -4.37 -7.84
C PHE A 314 -22.53 -4.02 -8.33
N ALA A 315 -22.75 -2.76 -8.74
CA ALA A 315 -24.05 -2.30 -9.23
C ALA A 315 -24.52 -3.08 -10.46
N SER A 316 -23.58 -3.56 -11.26
CA SER A 316 -23.83 -4.49 -12.34
C SER A 316 -22.56 -5.26 -12.69
N LEU A 317 -22.74 -6.51 -13.08
CA LEU A 317 -21.70 -7.38 -13.60
C LEU A 317 -22.15 -7.91 -14.97
N PRO A 318 -21.25 -8.12 -15.95
CA PRO A 318 -21.66 -8.56 -17.28
C PRO A 318 -22.36 -9.92 -17.29
N GLU A 319 -23.39 -10.04 -18.12
CA GLU A 319 -24.08 -11.30 -18.42
C GLU A 319 -23.14 -12.28 -19.15
N GLN A 320 -23.23 -13.57 -18.79
CA GLN A 320 -22.32 -14.63 -19.26
C GLN A 320 -22.28 -14.84 -20.78
N ASN A 321 -23.33 -14.44 -21.51
CA ASN A 321 -23.42 -14.59 -22.97
C ASN A 321 -23.04 -13.32 -23.76
N LYS A 322 -22.48 -12.30 -23.10
CA LYS A 322 -22.02 -11.06 -23.74
C LYS A 322 -20.50 -11.03 -23.87
N PRO A 323 -19.92 -10.28 -24.83
CA PRO A 323 -18.46 -10.24 -25.02
C PRO A 323 -17.67 -9.83 -23.76
N LEU A 324 -18.25 -8.99 -22.90
CA LEU A 324 -17.61 -8.54 -21.65
C LEU A 324 -17.47 -9.66 -20.60
N ALA A 325 -18.14 -10.82 -20.76
CA ALA A 325 -17.95 -11.98 -19.89
C ALA A 325 -16.58 -12.65 -20.06
N ASN A 326 -15.86 -12.37 -21.15
CA ASN A 326 -14.51 -12.89 -21.38
C ASN A 326 -13.46 -12.38 -20.37
N TYR A 327 -13.83 -11.41 -19.53
CA TYR A 327 -12.97 -10.81 -18.51
C TYR A 327 -13.24 -11.31 -17.09
N TYR A 328 -14.05 -12.37 -16.94
CA TYR A 328 -14.08 -13.16 -15.72
C TYR A 328 -12.91 -14.15 -15.69
N GLY A 329 -12.47 -14.50 -14.49
CA GLY A 329 -11.61 -15.64 -14.26
C GLY A 329 -11.73 -16.15 -12.83
N HIS A 330 -10.87 -17.11 -12.48
CA HIS A 330 -10.79 -17.67 -11.13
C HIS A 330 -9.33 -17.71 -10.68
N ALA A 331 -9.08 -17.49 -9.40
CA ALA A 331 -7.75 -17.62 -8.83
C ALA A 331 -7.84 -17.99 -7.35
N ASP A 332 -6.84 -18.71 -6.87
CA ASP A 332 -6.49 -18.79 -5.45
C ASP A 332 -5.10 -18.15 -5.30
N THR A 333 -5.04 -17.06 -4.55
CA THR A 333 -3.80 -16.30 -4.36
C THR A 333 -3.23 -16.45 -2.97
N ASN A 334 -3.81 -17.29 -2.11
CA ASN A 334 -3.33 -17.47 -0.76
C ASN A 334 -1.92 -18.08 -0.77
N SER A 335 -0.95 -17.28 -0.33
CA SER A 335 0.46 -17.63 -0.24
C SER A 335 0.92 -17.84 1.21
N GLY A 336 0.06 -17.55 2.19
CA GLY A 336 0.41 -17.53 3.61
C GLY A 336 1.31 -16.35 4.03
N ASN A 337 1.71 -15.47 3.10
CA ASN A 337 2.57 -14.33 3.40
C ASN A 337 1.86 -13.26 4.23
N ALA A 338 2.61 -12.54 5.06
CA ALA A 338 2.07 -11.48 5.91
C ALA A 338 1.41 -10.34 5.11
N ALA A 339 1.85 -10.09 3.87
CA ALA A 339 1.20 -9.15 2.95
C ALA A 339 -0.30 -9.42 2.73
N GLN A 340 -0.71 -10.69 2.83
CA GLN A 340 -2.10 -11.15 2.69
C GLN A 340 -2.81 -11.32 4.05
N GLY A 341 -2.12 -11.04 5.15
CA GLY A 341 -2.62 -11.22 6.51
C GLY A 341 -3.95 -10.49 6.76
N GLY A 342 -4.87 -11.19 7.41
CA GLY A 342 -6.19 -10.65 7.76
C GLY A 342 -7.18 -10.55 6.59
N ARG A 343 -6.82 -11.00 5.39
CA ARG A 343 -7.75 -11.04 4.25
C ARG A 343 -8.79 -12.14 4.42
N GLY A 344 -10.07 -11.78 4.31
CA GLY A 344 -11.16 -12.76 4.28
C GLY A 344 -11.50 -13.26 2.88
N ILE A 345 -11.02 -12.58 1.82
CA ILE A 345 -11.24 -12.93 0.41
C ILE A 345 -9.89 -12.95 -0.32
N ASP A 346 -9.44 -14.15 -0.66
CA ASP A 346 -8.15 -14.45 -1.33
C ASP A 346 -8.27 -15.54 -2.41
N LYS A 347 -9.49 -16.05 -2.64
CA LYS A 347 -9.80 -17.03 -3.68
C LYS A 347 -11.22 -16.87 -4.20
N GLY A 348 -11.45 -17.30 -5.43
CA GLY A 348 -12.77 -17.33 -6.06
C GLY A 348 -12.76 -16.75 -7.46
N GLN A 349 -13.96 -16.44 -7.95
CA GLN A 349 -14.16 -15.76 -9.21
C GLN A 349 -13.73 -14.29 -9.08
N TRP A 350 -13.08 -13.76 -10.11
CA TRP A 350 -12.68 -12.35 -10.22
C TRP A 350 -13.15 -11.76 -11.55
N TYR A 351 -13.15 -10.43 -11.64
CA TYR A 351 -13.42 -9.68 -12.88
C TYR A 351 -12.33 -8.63 -13.14
N ASP A 352 -11.95 -8.45 -14.41
CA ASP A 352 -10.96 -7.46 -14.87
C ASP A 352 -11.65 -6.25 -15.53
N PHE A 353 -11.86 -5.19 -14.74
CA PHE A 353 -12.55 -3.99 -15.22
C PHE A 353 -11.73 -3.20 -16.25
N TYR A 354 -10.41 -3.17 -16.11
CA TYR A 354 -9.53 -2.42 -17.01
C TYR A 354 -9.56 -2.99 -18.43
N GLN A 355 -9.40 -4.30 -18.60
CA GLN A 355 -9.52 -4.91 -19.93
C GLN A 355 -10.94 -4.78 -20.50
N ALA A 356 -11.96 -4.90 -19.67
CA ALA A 356 -13.35 -4.65 -20.07
C ALA A 356 -13.56 -3.20 -20.55
N ASN A 357 -12.94 -2.21 -19.89
CA ASN A 357 -13.00 -0.80 -20.28
C ASN A 357 -12.26 -0.55 -21.60
N MET A 358 -11.09 -1.15 -21.79
CA MET A 358 -10.40 -1.07 -23.07
C MET A 358 -11.19 -1.74 -24.20
N TYR A 359 -11.92 -2.84 -23.93
CA TYR A 359 -12.85 -3.44 -24.90
C TYR A 359 -13.97 -2.47 -25.30
N ARG A 360 -14.51 -1.69 -24.36
CA ARG A 360 -15.53 -0.67 -24.64
C ARG A 360 -15.03 0.42 -25.59
N VAL A 361 -13.73 0.71 -25.57
CA VAL A 361 -13.09 1.68 -26.46
C VAL A 361 -12.73 1.07 -27.81
N HIS A 362 -12.01 -0.05 -27.81
CA HIS A 362 -11.31 -0.58 -28.98
C HIS A 362 -11.99 -1.77 -29.64
N GLY A 363 -13.01 -2.36 -29.00
CA GLY A 363 -13.60 -3.62 -29.43
C GLY A 363 -12.62 -4.78 -29.23
N LYS A 364 -12.38 -5.56 -30.29
CA LYS A 364 -11.49 -6.74 -30.25
C LYS A 364 -10.01 -6.32 -30.24
N ASP A 365 -9.11 -7.29 -30.02
CA ASP A 365 -7.64 -7.10 -30.02
C ASP A 365 -7.12 -6.07 -29.00
N VAL A 366 -7.84 -5.94 -27.89
CA VAL A 366 -7.62 -4.98 -26.80
C VAL A 366 -6.15 -4.85 -26.41
N VAL A 367 -5.49 -5.96 -26.09
CA VAL A 367 -4.12 -5.95 -25.57
C VAL A 367 -3.11 -5.51 -26.64
N LYS A 368 -3.34 -5.82 -27.91
CA LYS A 368 -2.45 -5.38 -29.01
C LYS A 368 -2.50 -3.86 -29.17
N ASN A 369 -3.71 -3.29 -29.23
CA ASN A 369 -3.88 -1.84 -29.36
C ASN A 369 -3.40 -1.10 -28.11
N TRP A 370 -3.56 -1.71 -26.93
CA TRP A 370 -3.02 -1.20 -25.68
C TRP A 370 -1.49 -1.09 -25.69
N ARG A 371 -0.75 -2.08 -26.24
CA ARG A 371 0.72 -2.02 -26.30
C ARG A 371 1.21 -0.83 -27.12
N GLU A 372 0.67 -0.64 -28.32
CA GLU A 372 1.04 0.47 -29.20
C GLU A 372 0.81 1.82 -28.51
N ARG A 373 -0.39 2.02 -27.97
CA ARG A 373 -0.75 3.24 -27.26
C ARG A 373 0.08 3.45 -26.01
N THR A 374 0.42 2.39 -25.28
CA THR A 374 1.28 2.47 -24.09
C THR A 374 2.68 2.93 -24.46
N ILE A 375 3.27 2.43 -25.56
CA ILE A 375 4.56 2.95 -26.05
C ILE A 375 4.47 4.45 -26.41
N ASN A 376 3.39 4.85 -27.07
CA ASN A 376 3.15 6.25 -27.40
C ASN A 376 2.96 7.13 -26.15
N ARG A 377 2.27 6.63 -25.12
CA ARG A 377 2.14 7.31 -23.82
C ARG A 377 3.49 7.52 -23.16
N PHE A 378 4.31 6.48 -23.04
CA PHE A 378 5.67 6.60 -22.47
C PHE A 378 6.44 7.73 -23.13
N LYS A 379 6.54 7.65 -24.45
CA LYS A 379 7.24 8.61 -25.31
C LYS A 379 6.67 10.03 -25.17
N ALA A 380 5.36 10.19 -25.28
CA ALA A 380 4.69 11.50 -25.19
C ALA A 380 4.81 12.13 -23.79
N TRP A 381 4.83 11.30 -22.73
CA TRP A 381 4.92 11.73 -21.34
C TRP A 381 6.37 11.89 -20.86
N GLY A 382 7.37 11.69 -21.74
CA GLY A 382 8.78 11.84 -21.42
C GLY A 382 9.40 10.70 -20.61
N PHE A 383 8.71 9.56 -20.47
CA PHE A 383 9.31 8.33 -19.95
C PHE A 383 10.08 7.61 -21.04
N ASN A 384 11.13 6.88 -20.64
CA ASN A 384 12.01 6.17 -21.57
C ASN A 384 12.33 4.73 -21.13
N THR A 385 11.83 4.24 -20.00
CA THR A 385 12.18 2.89 -19.52
C THR A 385 10.96 2.10 -19.06
N ILE A 386 10.71 0.93 -19.66
CA ILE A 386 9.74 -0.03 -19.15
C ILE A 386 10.32 -0.64 -17.85
N GLY A 387 9.67 -0.31 -16.72
CA GLY A 387 10.08 -0.76 -15.40
C GLY A 387 9.73 -2.22 -15.15
N ASN A 388 9.98 -2.65 -13.92
CA ASN A 388 9.88 -4.04 -13.51
C ASN A 388 8.43 -4.57 -13.62
N TRP A 389 8.27 -5.89 -13.73
CA TRP A 389 6.97 -6.59 -13.79
C TRP A 389 6.04 -6.18 -14.94
N SER A 390 6.60 -5.73 -16.06
CA SER A 390 5.82 -5.27 -17.22
C SER A 390 5.52 -6.38 -18.23
N ASP A 391 4.55 -6.15 -19.11
CA ASP A 391 4.09 -7.09 -20.15
C ASP A 391 5.25 -7.53 -21.06
N LYS A 392 5.41 -8.85 -21.20
CA LYS A 392 6.55 -9.44 -21.93
C LYS A 392 6.54 -9.09 -23.42
N GLN A 393 5.37 -8.86 -24.00
CA GLN A 393 5.20 -8.58 -25.41
C GLN A 393 5.42 -7.10 -25.70
N LEU A 394 5.04 -6.20 -24.79
CA LEU A 394 5.42 -4.79 -24.80
C LEU A 394 6.95 -4.64 -24.82
N ILE A 395 7.65 -5.42 -23.98
CA ILE A 395 9.12 -5.50 -23.99
C ILE A 395 9.65 -6.01 -25.33
N ALA A 396 9.00 -7.04 -25.89
CA ALA A 396 9.41 -7.65 -27.15
C ALA A 396 9.28 -6.73 -28.37
N GLU A 397 8.51 -5.63 -28.28
CA GLU A 397 8.42 -4.61 -29.34
C GLU A 397 9.75 -3.88 -29.57
N LYS A 398 10.68 -3.89 -28.60
CA LYS A 398 12.02 -3.30 -28.74
C LYS A 398 11.98 -1.84 -29.23
N ARG A 399 11.14 -1.04 -28.59
CA ARG A 399 10.94 0.40 -28.87
C ARG A 399 11.24 1.31 -27.68
N LEU A 400 11.45 0.71 -26.52
CA LEU A 400 11.83 1.35 -25.26
C LEU A 400 12.79 0.41 -24.51
N PRO A 401 13.83 0.95 -23.86
CA PRO A 401 14.62 0.21 -22.90
C PRO A 401 13.76 -0.42 -21.79
N TYR A 402 14.23 -1.50 -21.20
CA TYR A 402 13.48 -2.19 -20.15
C TYR A 402 14.37 -2.77 -19.05
N THR A 403 13.76 -3.05 -17.89
CA THR A 403 14.39 -3.79 -16.78
C THR A 403 13.69 -5.11 -16.55
N MET A 404 14.40 -6.09 -15.98
CA MET A 404 13.86 -7.43 -15.71
C MET A 404 14.06 -7.86 -14.26
N PRO A 405 13.12 -8.60 -13.65
CA PRO A 405 13.33 -9.20 -12.35
C PRO A 405 13.99 -10.58 -12.48
N ILE A 406 14.86 -10.90 -11.53
CA ILE A 406 15.29 -12.25 -11.18
C ILE A 406 14.59 -12.59 -9.87
N LEU A 407 13.57 -13.45 -9.90
CA LEU A 407 12.81 -13.85 -8.71
C LEU A 407 13.35 -15.19 -8.19
N ILE A 408 14.04 -15.18 -7.06
CA ILE A 408 14.77 -16.33 -6.53
C ILE A 408 13.83 -17.15 -5.64
N LYS A 409 13.33 -18.25 -6.19
CA LYS A 409 12.46 -19.21 -5.48
C LYS A 409 13.08 -20.61 -5.50
N GLY A 410 12.99 -21.32 -4.38
CA GLY A 410 13.51 -22.68 -4.27
C GLY A 410 13.25 -23.29 -2.90
N ASP A 411 13.64 -24.56 -2.76
CA ASP A 411 13.61 -25.32 -1.51
C ASP A 411 14.91 -25.10 -0.72
N TYR A 412 15.26 -23.85 -0.45
CA TYR A 412 16.39 -23.49 0.42
C TYR A 412 15.91 -23.29 1.86
N ALA A 413 16.79 -23.47 2.82
CA ALA A 413 16.54 -23.06 4.19
C ALA A 413 16.25 -21.55 4.26
N SER A 414 15.49 -21.12 5.26
CA SER A 414 15.13 -19.71 5.44
C SER A 414 15.25 -19.27 6.90
N VAL A 415 15.44 -17.97 7.08
CA VAL A 415 15.63 -17.30 8.36
C VAL A 415 14.58 -16.19 8.51
N PRO A 416 13.85 -16.14 9.63
CA PRO A 416 12.94 -15.03 9.88
C PRO A 416 13.73 -13.77 10.20
N SER A 417 13.32 -12.65 9.63
CA SER A 417 13.92 -11.33 9.82
C SER A 417 13.19 -10.45 10.82
N GLY A 418 12.03 -10.90 11.32
CA GLY A 418 11.17 -10.11 12.20
C GLY A 418 10.20 -9.19 11.46
N MET A 419 10.38 -8.98 10.15
CA MET A 419 9.43 -8.28 9.28
C MET A 419 9.27 -9.00 7.95
N ASP A 420 8.88 -10.28 8.00
CA ASP A 420 8.84 -11.16 6.83
C ASP A 420 7.59 -10.94 5.95
N TRP A 421 7.41 -9.70 5.46
CA TRP A 421 6.22 -9.23 4.77
C TRP A 421 5.90 -10.05 3.52
N TRP A 422 6.92 -10.27 2.69
CA TRP A 422 6.88 -11.07 1.45
C TRP A 422 7.34 -12.53 1.64
N GLY A 423 7.63 -12.93 2.87
CA GLY A 423 8.19 -14.23 3.22
C GLY A 423 9.53 -14.12 3.97
N PHE A 424 10.01 -15.25 4.48
CA PHE A 424 11.28 -15.34 5.19
C PHE A 424 12.48 -15.09 4.28
N MET A 425 13.60 -14.65 4.86
CA MET A 425 14.84 -14.46 4.13
C MET A 425 15.43 -15.80 3.67
N PRO A 426 15.93 -15.91 2.43
CA PRO A 426 16.67 -17.09 2.00
C PRO A 426 17.94 -17.23 2.85
N ASP A 427 18.20 -18.41 3.41
CA ASP A 427 19.48 -18.72 4.05
C ASP A 427 20.55 -18.79 2.96
N THR A 428 21.36 -17.74 2.86
CA THR A 428 22.28 -17.58 1.73
C THR A 428 23.40 -18.62 1.78
N PHE A 429 23.67 -19.20 2.95
CA PHE A 429 24.72 -20.19 3.14
C PHE A 429 24.28 -21.61 2.79
N ASP A 430 22.99 -21.83 2.51
CA ASP A 430 22.49 -23.10 1.98
C ASP A 430 22.96 -23.29 0.52
N PRO A 431 23.66 -24.38 0.16
CA PRO A 431 24.00 -24.67 -1.23
C PRO A 431 22.79 -24.67 -2.18
N LYS A 432 21.59 -25.05 -1.69
CA LYS A 432 20.35 -25.00 -2.48
C LYS A 432 19.93 -23.58 -2.85
N PHE A 433 20.35 -22.56 -2.08
CA PHE A 433 20.14 -21.16 -2.45
C PHE A 433 20.90 -20.84 -3.74
N THR A 434 22.17 -21.27 -3.86
CA THR A 434 22.96 -21.08 -5.08
C THR A 434 22.31 -21.73 -6.29
N GLU A 435 21.79 -22.95 -6.15
CA GLU A 435 21.04 -23.61 -7.22
C GLU A 435 19.76 -22.85 -7.60
N ALA A 436 19.05 -22.29 -6.62
CA ALA A 436 17.85 -21.48 -6.86
C ALA A 436 18.19 -20.19 -7.61
N VAL A 437 19.29 -19.52 -7.24
CA VAL A 437 19.82 -18.35 -7.96
C VAL A 437 20.16 -18.72 -9.41
N GLU A 438 20.90 -19.82 -9.63
CA GLU A 438 21.27 -20.24 -10.98
C GLU A 438 20.03 -20.53 -11.84
N ARG A 439 19.01 -21.20 -11.29
CA ARG A 439 17.74 -21.44 -12.00
C ARG A 439 17.01 -20.14 -12.33
N ALA A 440 16.92 -19.21 -11.38
CA ALA A 440 16.25 -17.93 -11.57
C ALA A 440 16.96 -17.07 -12.63
N VAL A 441 18.30 -17.01 -12.58
CA VAL A 441 19.11 -16.29 -13.57
C VAL A 441 18.96 -16.90 -14.95
N LYS A 442 19.09 -18.23 -15.11
CA LYS A 442 18.89 -18.91 -16.41
C LYS A 442 17.54 -18.58 -17.03
N LEU A 443 16.48 -18.49 -16.20
CA LEU A 443 15.15 -18.13 -16.67
C LEU A 443 15.07 -16.67 -17.11
N ALA A 444 15.64 -15.75 -16.33
CA ALA A 444 15.62 -14.31 -16.63
C ALA A 444 16.45 -13.96 -17.87
N THR A 445 17.62 -14.58 -18.06
CA THR A 445 18.55 -14.31 -19.16
C THR A 445 18.18 -15.03 -20.47
N LYS A 446 17.28 -16.02 -20.42
CA LYS A 446 16.83 -16.75 -21.60
C LYS A 446 16.37 -15.80 -22.71
N ASN A 447 17.02 -15.89 -23.87
CA ASN A 447 16.80 -15.07 -25.07
C ASN A 447 17.07 -13.55 -24.90
N ARG A 448 17.87 -13.13 -23.91
CA ARG A 448 18.15 -11.71 -23.61
C ARG A 448 19.63 -11.31 -23.56
N VAL A 449 20.54 -12.29 -23.52
CA VAL A 449 22.00 -12.07 -23.33
C VAL A 449 22.62 -11.02 -24.26
N ASN A 450 22.10 -10.88 -25.47
CA ASN A 450 22.59 -9.93 -26.48
C ASN A 450 21.51 -8.88 -26.84
N ASP A 451 20.54 -8.63 -25.97
CA ASP A 451 19.46 -7.68 -26.24
C ASP A 451 19.83 -6.26 -25.79
N PRO A 452 20.25 -5.35 -26.68
CA PRO A 452 20.77 -4.04 -26.29
C PRO A 452 19.72 -3.12 -25.65
N TRP A 453 18.44 -3.51 -25.69
CA TRP A 453 17.34 -2.79 -25.04
C TRP A 453 17.22 -3.10 -23.55
N LEU A 454 17.83 -4.17 -23.06
CA LEU A 454 17.82 -4.49 -21.64
C LEU A 454 18.79 -3.57 -20.90
N VAL A 455 18.29 -2.81 -19.94
CA VAL A 455 19.12 -1.97 -19.06
C VAL A 455 19.85 -2.84 -18.05
N GLY A 456 19.15 -3.81 -17.45
CA GLY A 456 19.71 -4.71 -16.46
C GLY A 456 18.66 -5.47 -15.65
N TYR A 457 19.15 -6.20 -14.66
CA TYR A 457 18.37 -7.09 -13.81
C TYR A 457 18.28 -6.58 -12.37
N PHE A 458 17.07 -6.51 -11.82
CA PHE A 458 16.87 -6.46 -10.37
C PHE A 458 16.80 -7.88 -9.82
N ALA A 459 17.47 -8.17 -8.71
CA ALA A 459 17.35 -9.45 -8.03
C ALA A 459 16.41 -9.34 -6.83
N ASP A 460 15.34 -10.14 -6.83
CA ASP A 460 14.22 -10.07 -5.90
C ASP A 460 13.63 -8.65 -5.79
N ASN A 461 12.88 -8.40 -4.71
CA ASN A 461 12.26 -7.12 -4.39
C ASN A 461 11.97 -7.08 -2.88
N GLU A 462 12.37 -6.00 -2.21
CA GLU A 462 12.00 -5.73 -0.80
C GLU A 462 12.23 -6.91 0.15
N LEU A 463 13.37 -7.59 -0.01
CA LEU A 463 13.81 -8.60 0.95
C LEU A 463 13.93 -7.97 2.34
N SER A 464 13.50 -8.72 3.34
CA SER A 464 13.37 -8.25 4.73
C SER A 464 14.71 -8.39 5.45
N TRP A 465 15.64 -7.48 5.18
CA TRP A 465 17.00 -7.54 5.77
C TRP A 465 17.03 -7.29 7.29
N GLY A 466 15.95 -6.73 7.83
CA GLY A 466 15.71 -6.41 9.24
C GLY A 466 14.31 -5.80 9.41
N GLY A 467 14.02 -5.21 10.56
CA GLY A 467 12.80 -4.42 10.77
C GLY A 467 12.91 -2.97 10.28
N LEU A 468 11.78 -2.26 10.19
CA LEU A 468 11.72 -0.83 9.81
C LEU A 468 12.10 0.12 10.95
N ASP A 469 11.95 -0.32 12.21
CA ASP A 469 12.26 0.49 13.37
C ASP A 469 13.78 0.60 13.55
N ASN A 470 14.26 1.79 13.88
CA ASN A 470 15.68 2.02 14.17
C ASN A 470 16.05 1.63 15.63
N ILE A 471 15.72 0.39 16.01
CA ILE A 471 16.07 -0.19 17.31
C ILE A 471 16.95 -1.43 17.11
N PRO A 472 17.88 -1.75 18.05
CA PRO A 472 18.81 -2.87 17.87
C PRO A 472 18.13 -4.22 17.61
N ALA A 473 16.97 -4.48 18.23
CA ALA A 473 16.22 -5.71 18.03
C ALA A 473 15.70 -5.86 16.58
N ALA A 474 15.33 -4.75 15.93
CA ALA A 474 14.85 -4.72 14.55
C ALA A 474 16.01 -4.71 13.55
N HIS A 475 17.05 -3.90 13.78
CA HIS A 475 18.25 -3.84 12.94
C HIS A 475 18.93 -5.22 12.83
N TYR A 476 19.18 -5.87 13.97
CA TYR A 476 19.94 -7.12 14.03
C TYR A 476 19.06 -8.38 14.06
N ALA A 477 17.76 -8.24 13.77
CA ALA A 477 16.80 -9.33 13.85
C ALA A 477 17.23 -10.57 13.05
N LEU A 478 17.76 -10.39 11.83
CA LEU A 478 18.22 -11.50 11.00
C LEU A 478 19.42 -12.25 11.63
N ALA A 479 20.35 -11.54 12.27
CA ALA A 479 21.48 -12.13 12.98
C ALA A 479 21.04 -12.90 14.23
N ILE A 480 20.18 -12.26 15.05
CA ILE A 480 19.59 -12.84 16.27
C ILE A 480 18.81 -14.11 15.93
N ASN A 481 17.96 -14.04 14.89
CA ASN A 481 17.13 -15.15 14.48
C ASN A 481 17.91 -16.25 13.76
N SER A 482 19.05 -15.94 13.14
CA SER A 482 19.97 -16.98 12.64
C SER A 482 20.51 -17.83 13.80
N LEU A 483 20.88 -17.22 14.93
CA LEU A 483 21.34 -17.96 16.11
C LEU A 483 20.23 -18.74 16.81
N SER A 484 18.96 -18.33 16.68
CA SER A 484 17.83 -19.06 17.28
C SER A 484 17.41 -20.32 16.49
N ARG A 485 17.93 -20.51 15.26
CA ARG A 485 17.63 -21.70 14.44
C ARG A 485 18.17 -22.98 15.06
N ASN A 486 17.75 -24.12 14.50
CA ASN A 486 18.29 -25.43 14.88
C ASN A 486 19.77 -25.56 14.45
N ALA A 487 20.47 -26.57 15.00
CA ALA A 487 21.89 -26.79 14.72
C ALA A 487 22.20 -27.11 13.25
N GLU A 488 21.21 -27.52 12.45
CA GLU A 488 21.37 -27.84 11.02
C GLU A 488 21.28 -26.59 10.12
N SER A 489 20.84 -25.44 10.64
CA SER A 489 20.72 -24.21 9.84
C SER A 489 22.09 -23.74 9.32
N PRO A 490 22.25 -23.60 7.99
CA PRO A 490 23.49 -23.09 7.40
C PRO A 490 23.88 -21.70 7.91
N ALA A 491 22.93 -20.76 8.03
CA ALA A 491 23.15 -19.43 8.60
C ALA A 491 23.64 -19.47 10.04
N LYS A 492 23.06 -20.34 10.88
CA LYS A 492 23.53 -20.52 12.25
C LYS A 492 24.95 -21.02 12.30
N GLN A 493 25.27 -22.04 11.50
CA GLN A 493 26.62 -22.62 11.44
C GLN A 493 27.64 -21.62 10.90
N ALA A 494 27.27 -20.81 9.90
CA ALA A 494 28.11 -19.72 9.39
C ALA A 494 28.38 -18.68 10.48
N PHE A 495 27.38 -18.30 11.27
CA PHE A 495 27.56 -17.33 12.34
C PHE A 495 28.44 -17.90 13.47
N ILE A 496 28.18 -19.13 13.93
CA ILE A 496 29.00 -19.78 14.95
C ILE A 496 30.45 -19.94 14.47
N LYS A 497 30.67 -20.25 13.18
CA LYS A 497 32.02 -20.28 12.59
C LYS A 497 32.71 -18.91 12.63
N GLN A 498 31.99 -17.83 12.35
CA GLN A 498 32.53 -16.46 12.49
C GLN A 498 32.97 -16.20 13.94
N LEU A 499 32.13 -16.51 14.93
CA LEU A 499 32.44 -16.33 16.35
C LEU A 499 33.63 -17.20 16.79
N LYS A 500 33.65 -18.49 16.41
CA LYS A 500 34.77 -19.41 16.65
C LYS A 500 36.06 -18.86 16.04
N ASN A 501 36.00 -18.26 14.85
CA ASN A 501 37.16 -17.69 14.20
C ASN A 501 37.71 -16.45 14.92
N LYS A 502 36.83 -15.54 15.39
CA LYS A 502 37.21 -14.31 16.09
C LYS A 502 37.72 -14.59 17.50
N TYR A 503 36.98 -15.35 18.30
CA TYR A 503 37.26 -15.50 19.72
C TYR A 503 38.18 -16.68 20.03
N LYS A 504 38.14 -17.76 19.23
CA LYS A 504 38.82 -19.06 19.42
C LYS A 504 38.37 -19.82 20.67
N ASP A 505 38.23 -19.12 21.79
CA ASP A 505 37.85 -19.60 23.11
C ASP A 505 36.45 -19.10 23.47
N ILE A 506 35.63 -19.97 24.06
CA ILE A 506 34.26 -19.66 24.46
C ILE A 506 34.23 -18.64 25.60
N ASP A 507 35.21 -18.65 26.51
CA ASP A 507 35.29 -17.71 27.63
C ASP A 507 35.50 -16.27 27.15
N LYS A 508 36.22 -16.10 26.04
CA LYS A 508 36.41 -14.78 25.43
C LYS A 508 35.11 -14.24 24.85
N LEU A 509 34.31 -15.10 24.21
CA LEU A 509 32.98 -14.72 23.73
C LEU A 509 32.04 -14.41 24.90
N ALA A 510 31.99 -15.27 25.91
CA ALA A 510 31.16 -15.09 27.11
C ALA A 510 31.43 -13.73 27.77
N ASN A 511 32.71 -13.37 27.93
CA ASN A 511 33.12 -12.08 28.47
C ASN A 511 32.80 -10.90 27.54
N ALA A 512 33.04 -11.04 26.22
CA ALA A 512 32.78 -9.98 25.25
C ALA A 512 31.28 -9.64 25.12
N TRP A 513 30.42 -10.66 25.23
CA TRP A 513 28.96 -10.53 25.12
C TRP A 513 28.25 -10.38 26.47
N GLY A 514 28.93 -10.64 27.57
CA GLY A 514 28.33 -10.61 28.91
C GLY A 514 27.26 -11.70 29.12
N VAL A 515 27.46 -12.87 28.52
CA VAL A 515 26.51 -13.99 28.56
C VAL A 515 27.08 -15.16 29.36
N ALA A 516 26.21 -15.92 30.02
CA ALA A 516 26.59 -17.13 30.75
C ALA A 516 26.53 -18.36 29.82
N ILE A 517 27.63 -18.63 29.13
CA ILE A 517 27.84 -19.81 28.28
C ILE A 517 29.17 -20.47 28.66
N ASN A 518 29.22 -21.80 28.62
CA ASN A 518 30.39 -22.58 29.02
C ASN A 518 30.95 -23.43 27.88
N ALA A 519 30.17 -23.63 26.80
CA ALA A 519 30.60 -24.35 25.63
C ALA A 519 29.94 -23.81 24.35
N TRP A 520 30.56 -24.06 23.20
CA TRP A 520 29.99 -23.68 21.90
C TRP A 520 28.61 -24.32 21.65
N GLN A 521 28.39 -25.51 22.21
CA GLN A 521 27.14 -26.26 22.15
C GLN A 521 25.97 -25.47 22.77
N ASP A 522 26.22 -24.58 23.74
CA ASP A 522 25.17 -23.75 24.35
C ASP A 522 24.52 -22.81 23.32
N ILE A 523 25.32 -22.27 22.40
CA ILE A 523 24.84 -21.43 21.30
C ILE A 523 24.21 -22.28 20.19
N GLU A 524 24.69 -23.51 19.98
CA GLU A 524 24.19 -24.43 18.95
C GLU A 524 22.75 -24.89 19.20
N GLN A 525 22.25 -24.80 20.46
CA GLN A 525 20.89 -25.20 20.84
C GLN A 525 19.79 -24.46 20.06
N GLN A 526 18.75 -25.18 19.64
CA GLN A 526 17.58 -24.57 19.02
C GLN A 526 16.91 -23.60 20.00
N GLY A 527 16.53 -22.42 19.51
CA GLY A 527 15.88 -21.40 20.32
C GLY A 527 16.84 -20.62 21.22
N TYR A 528 18.16 -20.72 21.01
CA TYR A 528 19.13 -19.87 21.69
C TYR A 528 18.74 -18.39 21.56
N ARG A 529 18.65 -17.71 22.70
CA ARG A 529 18.24 -16.31 22.79
C ARG A 529 19.48 -15.44 22.83
N ALA A 530 19.92 -14.99 21.66
CA ALA A 530 21.08 -14.12 21.56
C ALA A 530 20.81 -12.76 22.26
N PRO A 531 21.81 -12.18 22.95
CA PRO A 531 21.64 -10.93 23.69
C PRO A 531 21.44 -9.75 22.72
N LEU A 532 20.75 -8.70 23.17
CA LEU A 532 20.69 -7.44 22.44
C LEU A 532 21.98 -6.63 22.66
N PRO A 533 22.44 -5.84 21.67
CA PRO A 533 23.57 -4.94 21.86
C PRO A 533 23.31 -3.94 23.00
N THR A 534 24.34 -3.66 23.79
CA THR A 534 24.30 -2.65 24.85
C THR A 534 25.62 -1.89 24.89
N ALA A 535 25.61 -0.67 25.45
CA ALA A 535 26.84 0.12 25.61
C ALA A 535 27.91 -0.60 26.45
N LYS A 536 27.50 -1.49 27.37
CA LYS A 536 28.43 -2.30 28.19
C LYS A 536 29.12 -3.40 27.38
N TYR A 537 28.46 -3.94 26.36
CA TYR A 537 28.93 -5.06 25.55
C TYR A 537 28.87 -4.70 24.05
N PRO A 538 29.71 -3.76 23.58
CA PRO A 538 29.67 -3.25 22.20
C PRO A 538 30.06 -4.31 21.15
N ALA A 539 30.81 -5.33 21.56
CA ALA A 539 31.20 -6.44 20.68
C ALA A 539 29.99 -7.18 20.08
N ILE A 540 28.82 -7.16 20.74
CA ILE A 540 27.59 -7.78 20.23
C ILE A 540 27.18 -7.12 18.90
N SER A 541 27.07 -5.78 18.87
CA SER A 541 26.72 -5.05 17.64
C SER A 541 27.77 -5.23 16.54
N GLU A 542 29.05 -5.25 16.89
CA GLU A 542 30.12 -5.50 15.92
C GLU A 542 29.99 -6.89 15.28
N ASP A 543 29.76 -7.92 16.09
CA ASP A 543 29.64 -9.30 15.60
C ASP A 543 28.38 -9.49 14.76
N TYR A 544 27.25 -8.89 15.15
CA TYR A 544 26.03 -8.88 14.33
C TYR A 544 26.23 -8.14 13.02
N SER A 545 26.88 -6.98 13.03
CA SER A 545 27.16 -6.20 11.81
C SER A 545 28.06 -6.95 10.83
N ILE A 546 29.10 -7.62 11.33
CA ILE A 546 29.96 -8.50 10.50
C ILE A 546 29.15 -9.66 9.93
N PHE A 547 28.27 -10.28 10.72
CA PHE A 547 27.44 -11.38 10.23
C PHE A 547 26.45 -10.94 9.16
N LEU A 548 25.75 -9.81 9.36
CA LEU A 548 24.86 -9.23 8.36
C LEU A 548 25.60 -8.90 7.07
N THR A 549 26.82 -8.34 7.18
CA THR A 549 27.70 -8.09 6.02
C THR A 549 28.04 -9.40 5.31
N ASN A 550 28.44 -10.46 6.02
CA ASN A 550 28.76 -11.75 5.42
C ASN A 550 27.53 -12.40 4.75
N TYR A 551 26.37 -12.31 5.38
CA TYR A 551 25.10 -12.82 4.85
C TYR A 551 24.75 -12.13 3.52
N ALA A 552 24.84 -10.79 3.49
CA ALA A 552 24.58 -9.96 2.33
C ALA A 552 25.63 -10.14 1.23
N ASP A 553 26.92 -10.17 1.58
CA ASP A 553 28.02 -10.44 0.65
C ASP A 553 27.78 -11.77 -0.06
N ASN A 554 27.38 -12.82 0.67
CA ASN A 554 27.10 -14.13 0.09
C ASN A 554 25.87 -14.13 -0.84
N TYR A 555 24.83 -13.36 -0.52
CA TYR A 555 23.69 -13.14 -1.44
C TYR A 555 24.14 -12.46 -2.72
N PHE A 556 24.67 -11.24 -2.62
CA PHE A 556 24.96 -10.40 -3.77
C PHE A 556 26.08 -10.95 -4.64
N LYS A 557 27.10 -11.57 -4.04
CA LYS A 557 28.16 -12.26 -4.76
C LYS A 557 27.61 -13.40 -5.60
N THR A 558 26.81 -14.29 -5.00
CA THR A 558 26.22 -15.45 -5.70
C THR A 558 25.35 -15.00 -6.87
N VAL A 559 24.52 -13.98 -6.66
CA VAL A 559 23.69 -13.40 -7.73
C VAL A 559 24.55 -12.79 -8.83
N LYS A 560 25.54 -11.96 -8.51
CA LYS A 560 26.44 -11.35 -9.49
C LYS A 560 27.16 -12.42 -10.31
N GLU A 561 27.78 -13.40 -9.65
CA GLU A 561 28.51 -14.48 -10.32
C GLU A 561 27.60 -15.26 -11.29
N MET A 562 26.37 -15.56 -10.88
CA MET A 562 25.42 -16.25 -11.77
C MET A 562 24.95 -15.36 -12.92
N ILE A 563 24.62 -14.09 -12.69
CA ILE A 563 24.25 -13.15 -13.76
C ILE A 563 25.37 -13.13 -14.80
N TYR A 564 26.61 -12.85 -14.40
CA TYR A 564 27.72 -12.68 -15.33
C TYR A 564 28.19 -13.99 -15.98
N LYS A 565 27.88 -15.14 -15.37
CA LYS A 565 28.08 -16.46 -16.00
C LYS A 565 27.15 -16.68 -17.20
N TYR A 566 25.92 -16.17 -17.13
CA TYR A 566 24.89 -16.40 -18.16
C TYR A 566 24.64 -15.19 -19.07
N ASP A 567 24.96 -14.00 -18.59
CA ASP A 567 24.79 -12.73 -19.27
C ASP A 567 25.84 -11.72 -18.77
N PRO A 568 27.02 -11.67 -19.43
CA PRO A 568 28.12 -10.81 -19.01
C PRO A 568 27.94 -9.35 -19.44
N ASN A 569 26.89 -9.01 -20.19
CA ASN A 569 26.74 -7.69 -20.84
C ASN A 569 25.85 -6.73 -20.06
N HIS A 570 24.91 -7.23 -19.26
CA HIS A 570 23.86 -6.42 -18.64
C HIS A 570 24.11 -6.13 -17.15
N LEU A 571 23.62 -4.96 -16.72
CA LEU A 571 23.81 -4.45 -15.37
C LEU A 571 23.09 -5.29 -14.30
N PHE A 572 23.72 -5.46 -13.15
CA PHE A 572 23.08 -5.88 -11.91
C PHE A 572 22.60 -4.64 -11.13
N LEU A 573 21.28 -4.42 -11.12
CA LEU A 573 20.61 -3.22 -10.61
C LEU A 573 20.27 -3.27 -9.11
N GLY A 574 20.81 -4.23 -8.36
CA GLY A 574 20.52 -4.40 -6.93
C GLY A 574 19.19 -5.11 -6.64
N ASN A 575 18.65 -4.92 -5.44
CA ASN A 575 17.52 -5.70 -4.89
C ASN A 575 16.34 -4.87 -4.38
N ARG A 576 16.27 -3.57 -4.73
CA ARG A 576 15.10 -2.71 -4.48
C ARG A 576 14.76 -2.61 -2.99
N PHE A 577 15.66 -2.01 -2.21
CA PHE A 577 15.58 -1.97 -0.75
C PHE A 577 14.36 -1.19 -0.25
N ALA A 578 13.49 -1.85 0.53
CA ALA A 578 12.55 -1.20 1.45
C ALA A 578 13.18 -0.97 2.84
N VAL A 579 13.83 -2.00 3.37
CA VAL A 579 14.65 -1.95 4.61
C VAL A 579 16.11 -1.63 4.23
N LYS A 580 16.69 -0.62 4.87
CA LYS A 580 17.89 0.09 4.40
C LYS A 580 19.01 0.04 5.43
N LEU A 581 19.53 -1.16 5.67
CA LEU A 581 20.62 -1.37 6.63
C LEU A 581 21.98 -1.01 6.01
N PRO A 582 22.85 -0.23 6.69
CA PRO A 582 24.15 0.16 6.17
C PRO A 582 25.04 -1.01 5.74
N GLU A 583 25.05 -2.12 6.49
CA GLU A 583 25.83 -3.32 6.17
C GLU A 583 25.45 -3.91 4.81
N VAL A 584 24.14 -3.97 4.56
CA VAL A 584 23.59 -4.62 3.37
C VAL A 584 23.72 -3.70 2.15
N ILE A 585 23.52 -2.40 2.31
CA ILE A 585 23.74 -1.39 1.25
C ILE A 585 25.23 -1.37 0.86
N THR A 586 26.12 -1.41 1.85
CA THR A 586 27.57 -1.48 1.59
C THR A 586 27.94 -2.76 0.84
N SER A 587 27.32 -3.90 1.19
CA SER A 587 27.51 -5.17 0.46
C SER A 587 26.98 -5.08 -0.97
N CYS A 588 25.79 -4.50 -1.18
CA CYS A 588 25.23 -4.22 -2.50
C CYS A 588 26.20 -3.37 -3.35
N ALA A 589 26.78 -2.32 -2.78
CA ALA A 589 27.76 -1.45 -3.46
C ALA A 589 29.02 -2.18 -3.95
N LYS A 590 29.44 -3.28 -3.29
CA LYS A 590 30.58 -4.10 -3.73
C LYS A 590 30.29 -4.89 -4.99
N TYR A 591 29.07 -5.41 -5.13
CA TYR A 591 28.73 -6.42 -6.15
C TYR A 591 27.79 -5.94 -7.25
N CYS A 592 26.86 -5.03 -6.95
CA CYS A 592 25.92 -4.49 -7.91
C CYS A 592 26.54 -3.33 -8.70
N ASP A 593 26.06 -3.13 -9.93
CA ASP A 593 26.47 -1.99 -10.75
C ASP A 593 25.68 -0.73 -10.39
N VAL A 594 24.45 -0.88 -9.87
CA VAL A 594 23.58 0.18 -9.37
C VAL A 594 22.91 -0.29 -8.07
N ILE A 595 22.80 0.61 -7.09
CA ILE A 595 22.07 0.36 -5.84
C ILE A 595 20.63 0.85 -6.02
N SER A 596 19.63 0.01 -5.75
CA SER A 596 18.22 0.36 -5.92
C SER A 596 17.44 0.45 -4.62
N PHE A 597 16.59 1.47 -4.51
CA PHE A 597 15.74 1.75 -3.36
C PHE A 597 14.27 1.85 -3.76
N ASN A 598 13.40 1.13 -3.05
CA ASN A 598 11.98 1.46 -3.03
C ASN A 598 11.76 2.49 -1.91
N THR A 599 11.25 3.66 -2.27
CA THR A 599 10.98 4.72 -1.30
C THR A 599 9.64 5.39 -1.51
N TYR A 600 8.87 5.43 -0.43
CA TYR A 600 7.57 6.04 -0.35
C TYR A 600 7.66 7.22 0.60
N THR A 601 8.34 8.27 0.15
CA THR A 601 8.63 9.52 0.87
C THR A 601 8.22 10.72 0.02
N LEU A 602 8.03 11.90 0.64
CA LEU A 602 7.70 13.12 -0.11
C LEU A 602 8.89 13.65 -0.93
N LEU A 603 10.11 13.48 -0.41
CA LEU A 603 11.35 13.82 -1.11
C LEU A 603 12.19 12.57 -1.32
N ALA A 604 12.87 12.49 -2.47
CA ALA A 604 13.74 11.38 -2.84
C ALA A 604 14.88 11.17 -1.83
N SER A 605 15.52 12.26 -1.40
CA SER A 605 16.63 12.27 -0.42
C SER A 605 16.24 11.79 0.98
N GLN A 606 14.95 11.74 1.31
CA GLN A 606 14.47 11.14 2.57
C GLN A 606 14.42 9.61 2.51
N GLY A 607 14.58 9.05 1.32
CA GLY A 607 14.39 7.63 1.06
C GLY A 607 15.60 6.76 1.36
N TYR A 608 16.78 7.34 1.59
CA TYR A 608 18.04 6.62 1.81
C TYR A 608 19.01 7.47 2.63
N ASP A 609 20.04 6.85 3.17
CA ASP A 609 21.13 7.54 3.85
C ASP A 609 22.05 8.21 2.81
N THR A 610 21.95 9.53 2.69
CA THR A 610 22.69 10.33 1.71
C THR A 610 24.19 10.39 2.03
N GLU A 611 24.58 10.31 3.31
CA GLU A 611 25.98 10.32 3.72
C GLU A 611 26.65 8.98 3.38
N LEU A 612 25.95 7.88 3.66
CA LEU A 612 26.41 6.55 3.25
C LEU A 612 26.56 6.46 1.73
N VAL A 613 25.55 6.88 0.96
CA VAL A 613 25.63 6.88 -0.51
C VAL A 613 26.81 7.70 -1.02
N ALA A 614 27.02 8.91 -0.49
CA ALA A 614 28.15 9.75 -0.85
C ALA A 614 29.50 9.10 -0.53
N SER A 615 29.60 8.37 0.59
CA SER A 615 30.83 7.65 0.98
C SER A 615 31.12 6.44 0.08
N LEU A 616 30.08 5.78 -0.43
CA LEU A 616 30.21 4.61 -1.31
C LEU A 616 30.55 5.00 -2.75
N ASP A 617 30.20 6.22 -3.17
CA ASP A 617 30.38 6.76 -4.52
C ASP A 617 29.95 5.76 -5.63
N ARG A 618 28.72 5.27 -5.52
CA ARG A 618 28.11 4.36 -6.48
C ARG A 618 26.85 4.96 -7.08
N PRO A 619 26.50 4.62 -8.34
CA PRO A 619 25.23 5.05 -8.92
C PRO A 619 24.06 4.41 -8.16
N ILE A 620 23.01 5.20 -7.94
CA ILE A 620 21.79 4.77 -7.26
C ILE A 620 20.55 5.00 -8.14
N MET A 621 19.50 4.24 -7.87
CA MET A 621 18.21 4.38 -8.53
C MET A 621 17.08 4.28 -7.50
N ILE A 622 16.07 5.14 -7.63
CA ILE A 622 14.79 4.93 -6.95
C ILE A 622 13.93 4.05 -7.85
N SER A 623 13.75 2.80 -7.43
CA SER A 623 13.07 1.79 -8.23
C SER A 623 11.56 1.76 -8.03
N GLU A 624 11.04 2.40 -6.99
CA GLU A 624 9.62 2.70 -6.76
C GLU A 624 9.45 3.99 -5.96
N PHE A 625 8.50 4.81 -6.40
CA PHE A 625 7.88 5.88 -5.61
C PHE A 625 6.46 6.13 -6.15
N THR A 626 5.60 6.71 -5.32
CA THR A 626 4.23 7.08 -5.72
C THR A 626 3.62 8.10 -4.78
N PHE A 627 2.57 8.76 -5.25
CA PHE A 627 1.71 9.65 -4.47
C PHE A 627 0.27 9.39 -4.91
N GLY A 628 -0.66 9.38 -3.95
CA GLY A 628 -2.07 9.20 -4.29
C GLY A 628 -3.03 9.95 -3.40
N SER A 629 -4.24 10.13 -3.91
CA SER A 629 -5.31 10.87 -3.26
C SER A 629 -6.59 10.03 -3.24
N LYS A 630 -7.57 10.40 -2.41
CA LYS A 630 -8.91 9.78 -2.44
C LYS A 630 -9.92 10.60 -3.25
N THR A 631 -9.51 11.72 -3.85
CA THR A 631 -10.42 12.67 -4.51
C THR A 631 -11.05 12.14 -5.79
N THR A 632 -10.47 11.08 -6.37
CA THR A 632 -10.97 10.37 -7.56
C THR A 632 -11.64 9.03 -7.21
N GLY A 633 -12.07 8.88 -5.95
CA GLY A 633 -12.93 7.79 -5.50
C GLY A 633 -12.22 6.56 -4.94
N ALA A 634 -10.88 6.52 -4.88
CA ALA A 634 -10.16 5.42 -4.24
C ALA A 634 -10.43 5.35 -2.73
N LEU A 635 -10.41 4.13 -2.16
CA LEU A 635 -10.58 3.94 -0.72
C LEU A 635 -9.27 4.09 0.05
N TRP A 636 -8.13 3.83 -0.61
CA TRP A 636 -6.80 4.03 -0.10
C TRP A 636 -6.06 5.04 -0.97
N SER A 637 -5.22 5.88 -0.38
CA SER A 637 -4.38 6.82 -1.14
C SER A 637 -3.13 6.16 -1.72
N GLY A 638 -2.81 4.92 -1.32
CA GLY A 638 -1.46 4.39 -1.50
C GLY A 638 -0.54 4.71 -0.32
N PRO A 639 0.75 4.36 -0.43
CA PRO A 639 1.70 4.45 0.68
C PRO A 639 2.09 5.90 1.04
N VAL A 640 1.96 6.85 0.11
CA VAL A 640 2.12 8.29 0.38
C VAL A 640 0.84 9.02 0.01
N ALA A 641 0.07 9.38 1.04
CA ALA A 641 -1.16 10.13 0.86
C ALA A 641 -0.88 11.62 0.61
N VAL A 642 -1.50 12.17 -0.42
CA VAL A 642 -1.56 13.61 -0.69
C VAL A 642 -3.03 14.07 -0.72
N ALA A 643 -3.25 15.37 -0.57
CA ALA A 643 -4.59 15.93 -0.40
C ALA A 643 -5.48 15.73 -1.63
N ASP A 644 -4.93 15.94 -2.83
CA ASP A 644 -5.65 15.88 -4.11
C ASP A 644 -4.67 15.63 -5.28
N ASP A 645 -5.21 15.52 -6.49
CA ASP A 645 -4.44 15.27 -7.71
C ASP A 645 -3.54 16.45 -8.13
N LYS A 646 -3.84 17.68 -7.68
CA LYS A 646 -2.92 18.81 -7.90
C LYS A 646 -1.67 18.64 -7.03
N VAL A 647 -1.84 18.35 -5.75
CA VAL A 647 -0.71 18.08 -4.85
C VAL A 647 0.05 16.83 -5.31
N ARG A 648 -0.63 15.83 -5.86
CA ARG A 648 -0.01 14.66 -6.51
C ARG A 648 0.94 15.06 -7.64
N ALA A 649 0.50 15.99 -8.49
CA ALA A 649 1.29 16.52 -9.61
C ALA A 649 2.50 17.33 -9.12
N ASP A 650 2.30 18.22 -8.16
CA ASP A 650 3.35 19.04 -7.57
C ASP A 650 4.39 18.14 -6.85
N SER A 651 3.94 17.11 -6.15
CA SER A 651 4.80 16.13 -5.45
C SER A 651 5.65 15.31 -6.42
N TYR A 652 5.11 14.86 -7.55
CA TYR A 652 5.91 14.18 -8.58
C TYR A 652 7.06 15.06 -9.07
N GLN A 653 6.76 16.30 -9.47
CA GLN A 653 7.80 17.21 -9.95
C GLN A 653 8.87 17.48 -8.88
N GLN A 654 8.44 17.74 -7.64
CA GLN A 654 9.35 18.00 -6.53
C GLN A 654 10.24 16.79 -6.23
N PHE A 655 9.66 15.59 -6.22
CA PHE A 655 10.38 14.36 -5.97
C PHE A 655 11.43 14.10 -7.06
N VAL A 656 11.05 14.16 -8.34
CA VAL A 656 11.98 13.93 -9.46
C VAL A 656 13.09 14.98 -9.48
N LYS A 657 12.76 16.26 -9.26
CA LYS A 657 13.77 17.31 -9.16
C LYS A 657 14.74 17.05 -8.00
N ASN A 658 14.24 16.72 -6.81
CA ASN A 658 15.07 16.43 -5.65
C ASN A 658 15.94 15.18 -5.86
N ALA A 659 15.43 14.15 -6.56
CA ALA A 659 16.20 12.95 -6.87
C ALA A 659 17.46 13.29 -7.68
N PHE A 660 17.32 14.11 -8.73
CA PHE A 660 18.45 14.48 -9.60
C PHE A 660 19.32 15.63 -9.06
N GLU A 661 19.01 16.18 -7.88
CA GLU A 661 19.98 17.00 -7.14
C GLU A 661 21.17 16.16 -6.66
N ASP A 662 20.95 14.89 -6.33
CA ASP A 662 22.02 13.94 -5.99
C ASP A 662 22.82 13.54 -7.24
N PRO A 663 24.16 13.71 -7.25
CA PRO A 663 25.01 13.30 -8.37
C PRO A 663 25.07 11.78 -8.61
N HIS A 664 24.63 10.95 -7.67
CA HIS A 664 24.63 9.50 -7.79
C HIS A 664 23.35 8.96 -8.46
N MET A 665 22.28 9.75 -8.52
CA MET A 665 20.99 9.32 -9.04
C MET A 665 21.02 9.12 -10.56
N VAL A 666 20.77 7.90 -11.02
CA VAL A 666 20.75 7.54 -12.46
C VAL A 666 19.36 7.16 -12.98
N GLY A 667 18.35 7.09 -12.11
CA GLY A 667 16.97 6.86 -12.53
C GLY A 667 15.94 6.86 -11.41
N VAL A 668 14.69 7.08 -11.78
CA VAL A 668 13.52 7.02 -10.90
C VAL A 668 12.36 6.32 -11.62
N HIS A 669 11.75 5.34 -10.97
CA HIS A 669 10.66 4.54 -11.53
C HIS A 669 9.37 4.70 -10.71
N TRP A 670 8.30 5.11 -11.38
CA TRP A 670 6.97 5.27 -10.77
C TRP A 670 6.30 3.93 -10.53
N PHE A 671 5.70 3.74 -9.36
CA PHE A 671 4.80 2.63 -9.04
C PHE A 671 3.36 3.18 -8.94
N GLN A 672 2.49 3.02 -9.93
CA GLN A 672 2.55 2.11 -11.08
C GLN A 672 1.74 2.64 -12.27
N TYR A 673 1.64 1.87 -13.37
CA TYR A 673 0.94 2.32 -14.57
C TYR A 673 -0.56 2.54 -14.36
N ILE A 674 -1.27 1.57 -13.79
CA ILE A 674 -2.73 1.56 -13.66
C ILE A 674 -3.13 1.68 -12.18
N ASP A 675 -4.19 2.43 -11.92
CA ASP A 675 -4.84 2.44 -10.61
C ASP A 675 -5.28 1.04 -10.19
N GLN A 676 -5.22 0.79 -8.90
CA GLN A 676 -5.65 -0.50 -8.38
C GLN A 676 -7.17 -0.57 -8.33
N PRO A 677 -7.77 -1.78 -8.44
CA PRO A 677 -9.21 -1.91 -8.37
C PRO A 677 -9.69 -1.47 -6.98
N LEU A 678 -10.82 -0.76 -6.95
CA LEU A 678 -11.39 -0.17 -5.73
C LEU A 678 -11.57 -1.19 -4.59
N THR A 679 -11.85 -2.44 -4.96
CA THR A 679 -12.07 -3.57 -4.06
C THR A 679 -10.86 -4.49 -3.90
N GLY A 680 -9.66 -4.00 -4.20
CA GLY A 680 -8.41 -4.70 -3.89
C GLY A 680 -7.95 -5.64 -5.00
N ARG A 681 -6.69 -5.49 -5.40
CA ARG A 681 -6.04 -6.39 -6.36
C ARG A 681 -5.93 -7.80 -5.78
N LEU A 682 -5.88 -8.81 -6.64
CA LEU A 682 -5.85 -10.21 -6.20
C LEU A 682 -4.70 -10.51 -5.23
N LEU A 683 -3.51 -9.94 -5.47
CA LEU A 683 -2.29 -10.26 -4.73
C LEU A 683 -2.43 -10.05 -3.21
N ASP A 684 -2.82 -8.88 -2.74
CA ASP A 684 -2.75 -8.48 -1.33
C ASP A 684 -3.89 -7.53 -0.90
N GLY A 685 -4.84 -7.29 -1.80
CA GLY A 685 -5.99 -6.42 -1.57
C GLY A 685 -5.69 -4.93 -1.70
N GLU A 686 -4.49 -4.51 -2.13
CA GLU A 686 -4.21 -3.09 -2.38
C GLU A 686 -5.22 -2.47 -3.37
N ASN A 687 -5.77 -1.32 -3.00
CA ASN A 687 -6.86 -0.61 -3.68
C ASN A 687 -6.65 0.91 -3.74
N GLY A 688 -5.41 1.31 -4.03
CA GLY A 688 -4.96 2.70 -4.03
C GLY A 688 -5.05 3.44 -5.37
N ASN A 689 -5.16 4.78 -5.30
CA ASN A 689 -4.95 5.68 -6.43
C ASN A 689 -3.45 5.93 -6.65
N MET A 690 -2.79 5.09 -7.43
CA MET A 690 -1.32 5.13 -7.65
C MET A 690 -0.96 5.04 -9.14
N GLY A 691 -1.96 4.94 -10.01
CA GLY A 691 -1.83 4.80 -11.44
C GLY A 691 -1.58 6.11 -12.15
N LEU A 692 -0.84 6.07 -13.25
CA LEU A 692 -0.84 7.14 -14.25
C LEU A 692 -2.18 7.21 -15.01
N VAL A 693 -2.85 6.06 -15.13
CA VAL A 693 -4.19 5.92 -15.72
C VAL A 693 -5.16 5.31 -14.72
N ALA A 694 -6.42 5.74 -14.80
CA ALA A 694 -7.52 5.19 -14.02
C ALA A 694 -7.90 3.78 -14.49
N ILE A 695 -8.77 3.11 -13.73
CA ILE A 695 -9.36 1.80 -14.10
C ILE A 695 -10.06 1.80 -15.47
N THR A 696 -10.47 2.97 -15.94
CA THR A 696 -11.10 3.20 -17.24
C THR A 696 -10.11 3.36 -18.39
N ASP A 697 -8.80 3.22 -18.12
CA ASP A 697 -7.72 3.46 -19.07
C ASP A 697 -7.64 4.92 -19.57
N VAL A 698 -8.21 5.83 -18.79
CA VAL A 698 -8.13 7.29 -18.98
C VAL A 698 -6.97 7.84 -18.14
N PRO A 699 -6.04 8.62 -18.72
CA PRO A 699 -4.98 9.27 -17.96
C PRO A 699 -5.53 10.34 -17.02
N PHE A 700 -4.92 10.50 -15.84
CA PHE A 700 -5.17 11.63 -14.96
C PHE A 700 -4.59 12.91 -15.58
N HIS A 701 -5.34 13.55 -16.49
CA HIS A 701 -4.82 14.52 -17.47
C HIS A 701 -3.94 15.63 -16.89
N GLN A 702 -4.41 16.30 -15.84
CA GLN A 702 -3.66 17.40 -15.21
C GLN A 702 -2.37 16.91 -14.55
N PHE A 703 -2.44 15.74 -13.90
CA PHE A 703 -1.28 15.08 -13.34
C PHE A 703 -0.26 14.69 -14.43
N ILE A 704 -0.71 14.07 -15.52
CA ILE A 704 0.15 13.65 -16.63
C ILE A 704 0.81 14.82 -17.35
N LYS A 705 0.13 15.96 -17.48
CA LYS A 705 0.75 17.20 -17.99
C LYS A 705 1.96 17.61 -17.16
N GLN A 706 1.84 17.58 -15.83
CA GLN A 706 2.94 17.94 -14.94
C GLN A 706 4.06 16.89 -14.95
N VAL A 707 3.70 15.61 -14.97
CA VAL A 707 4.66 14.49 -15.13
C VAL A 707 5.49 14.69 -16.40
N ARG A 708 4.84 14.98 -17.53
CA ARG A 708 5.51 15.27 -18.81
C ARG A 708 6.47 16.46 -18.68
N GLN A 709 6.01 17.57 -18.11
CA GLN A 709 6.85 18.75 -17.93
C GLN A 709 8.08 18.47 -17.07
N ALA A 710 7.91 17.76 -15.96
CA ALA A 710 9.00 17.36 -15.08
C ALA A 710 10.00 16.45 -15.81
N ASN A 711 9.52 15.41 -16.50
CA ASN A 711 10.36 14.46 -17.23
C ASN A 711 11.21 15.14 -18.31
N LEU A 712 10.61 16.03 -19.11
CA LEU A 712 11.33 16.77 -20.15
C LEU A 712 12.34 17.78 -19.57
N ALA A 713 12.11 18.27 -18.36
CA ALA A 713 13.02 19.20 -17.68
C ALA A 713 14.24 18.51 -17.04
N VAL A 714 14.21 17.18 -16.84
CA VAL A 714 15.32 16.43 -16.22
C VAL A 714 16.64 16.67 -16.97
N ALA A 715 16.62 16.62 -18.31
CA ALA A 715 17.81 16.89 -19.11
C ALA A 715 18.41 18.27 -18.83
N ALA A 716 17.58 19.31 -18.72
CA ALA A 716 18.04 20.65 -18.37
C ALA A 716 18.59 20.71 -16.92
N TRP A 717 17.96 20.03 -15.97
CA TRP A 717 18.41 20.03 -14.56
C TRP A 717 19.77 19.37 -14.36
N ILE A 718 20.07 18.31 -15.11
CA ILE A 718 21.33 17.57 -15.00
C ILE A 718 22.45 18.20 -15.84
N LEU A 719 22.13 18.81 -16.99
CA LEU A 719 23.13 19.37 -17.91
C LEU A 719 23.54 20.80 -17.56
N ASN A 720 22.65 21.63 -17.01
CA ASN A 720 22.96 23.02 -16.64
C ASN A 720 23.73 23.16 -15.31
N LYS A 721 24.07 22.04 -14.66
CA LYS A 721 24.91 21.98 -13.45
C LYS A 721 26.36 21.58 -13.73
N LEU A 722 26.70 21.39 -15.01
CA LEU A 722 28.07 21.26 -15.54
C LEU A 722 28.59 22.64 -15.94
#